data_AF-A0A1Y6FTW4-F1
#
_entry.id   AF-A0A1Y6FTW4-F1
#
_cell.length_a   1.000
_cell.length_b   1.000
_cell.length_c   1.000
_cell.angle_alpha   90.00
_cell.angle_beta   90.00
_cell.angle_gamma   90.00
#
_symmetry.space_group_name_H-M   'P 1'
#
loop_
_entity.id
_entity.type
_entity.pdbx_description
1 polymer ?
#
loop_
_entity_poly.entity_id
_entity_poly.type
_entity_poly.pdbx_seq_one_letter_code
_entity_poly.pdbx_strand_id
1 'polypeptide(L)'
;MSIRLAERPPLARDNNSGEGVLRPKKKRGPKPKPVVEFPEALAGEWVDPPSFPEALALHMKRHGDTCNHLHRAIIRPGDKTDRKTIQTWVAGLKSPGTIESLSVLERIERRYRLPAGYFQGKLDHSGRAAARPAISKFTATERRRLAWHLPRDFAKRPKREREEILGWVRSVIIEGATDYRRFQREATQQRFSLRFPGIESRGRVPRDRGSESVDEGDPDGASRRPGRDAPPHLQHEVERLIAFKTSSLAPSGLLRQGMWGEETASQKLEHLGLLFGALRSPPDSEVKGCGVPVDRLCLAMLLFPAVWDWYLHWREDRRGFYTSWEINMLDFALSLARDKTGWMRQHPGLADALHPVPGLISSEDIDEARREWDAVCDRFTTYALNRKKDVQRVAKVHRDPFEPILPILEAESPVGEYRKITEEILERMPSARRYPKAAAEAARAFLMLRFGLHLGLRQKNLRQLRFCVRGGRHTSEKQLERLKCGELRWNDLSGGWEVFIPAVAFKNASSSFFSRKPYRLLLPDLGRLYEFIDLYLERDRQILLGGAEDPETFFVKSAKLTTKNAAYSQTGFYEAWRLTIQRYGIYNPYTGRGAIKGLLPHGPHNVRDVLATHVLKKTGSYEQAGYAIQDSPEIVAKHYGRFFPQDKSALAAVVLNEAWAA
;
A
#
# COMPACT_ATOMS: atom_id res chain seq x y z
N MET A 1 67.87 -4.86 -34.12
CA MET A 1 66.41 -4.84 -33.88
C MET A 1 66.17 -5.46 -32.50
N SER A 2 66.33 -4.69 -31.43
CA SER A 2 65.40 -3.68 -30.89
C SER A 2 64.19 -4.33 -30.18
N ILE A 3 63.88 -4.14 -28.90
CA ILE A 3 64.54 -3.56 -27.72
C ILE A 3 63.96 -4.39 -26.54
N ARG A 4 64.81 -4.94 -25.67
CA ARG A 4 64.44 -5.40 -24.32
C ARG A 4 65.30 -4.64 -23.31
N LEU A 5 64.66 -4.26 -22.21
CA LEU A 5 65.15 -4.11 -20.83
C LEU A 5 66.65 -3.84 -20.63
N ALA A 6 66.97 -2.73 -19.97
CA ALA A 6 68.14 -2.66 -19.12
C ALA A 6 67.94 -1.65 -17.98
N GLU A 7 67.98 -2.17 -16.75
CA GLU A 7 68.36 -1.44 -15.55
C GLU A 7 69.73 -0.78 -15.73
N ARG A 8 69.99 0.33 -15.02
CA ARG A 8 71.36 0.68 -14.61
C ARG A 8 71.40 1.35 -13.23
N PRO A 9 72.53 1.22 -12.49
CA PRO A 9 72.65 1.42 -11.05
C PRO A 9 73.48 2.72 -10.74
N PRO A 10 74.28 2.84 -9.67
CA PRO A 10 74.01 3.71 -8.51
C PRO A 10 74.94 4.93 -8.35
N LEU A 11 74.53 5.83 -7.44
CA LEU A 11 75.23 6.89 -6.67
C LEU A 11 76.74 7.18 -6.93
N ALA A 12 77.08 8.44 -7.26
CA ALA A 12 78.02 9.28 -6.48
C ALA A 12 78.14 10.73 -7.02
N ARG A 13 78.10 11.66 -6.05
CA ARG A 13 78.61 13.04 -5.94
C ARG A 13 79.13 13.76 -7.19
N ASP A 14 78.56 14.96 -7.41
CA ASP A 14 79.37 16.13 -7.73
C ASP A 14 78.96 17.32 -6.85
N ASN A 15 79.96 17.87 -6.17
CA ASN A 15 79.91 19.14 -5.48
C ASN A 15 79.88 20.25 -6.55
N ASN A 16 78.85 21.09 -6.55
CA ASN A 16 79.04 22.43 -7.08
C ASN A 16 78.41 23.47 -6.14
N SER A 17 79.30 24.20 -5.50
CA SER A 17 79.11 25.44 -4.78
C SER A 17 78.41 26.49 -5.66
N GLY A 18 77.27 26.99 -5.20
CA GLY A 18 76.56 28.10 -5.84
C GLY A 18 75.55 28.70 -4.89
N GLU A 19 76.00 29.76 -4.20
CA GLU A 19 75.22 30.86 -3.60
C GLU A 19 73.91 30.49 -2.87
N GLY A 20 74.00 30.47 -1.55
CA GLY A 20 72.86 30.36 -0.66
C GLY A 20 71.92 31.56 -0.77
N VAL A 21 70.93 31.47 -1.65
CA VAL A 21 69.70 32.26 -1.54
C VAL A 21 68.94 31.73 -0.32
N LEU A 22 69.10 32.42 0.81
CA LEU A 22 68.31 32.22 2.03
C LEU A 22 66.82 32.37 1.69
N ARG A 23 66.15 31.25 1.41
CA ARG A 23 64.69 31.21 1.36
C ARG A 23 64.17 31.65 2.72
N PRO A 24 63.31 32.68 2.80
CA PRO A 24 62.80 33.14 4.08
C PRO A 24 62.04 31.99 4.75
N LYS A 25 62.47 31.61 5.97
CA LYS A 25 61.74 30.67 6.83
C LYS A 25 60.31 31.19 6.95
N LYS A 26 59.33 30.45 6.39
CA LYS A 26 57.91 30.70 6.63
C LYS A 26 57.71 30.84 8.14
N LYS A 27 57.24 32.00 8.59
CA LYS A 27 56.91 32.27 10.01
C LYS A 27 56.13 31.07 10.54
N ARG A 28 56.66 30.38 11.56
CA ARG A 28 55.93 29.33 12.26
C ARG A 28 54.64 29.97 12.77
N GLY A 29 53.50 29.50 12.28
CA GLY A 29 52.20 29.99 12.73
C GLY A 29 52.04 29.83 14.25
N PRO A 30 51.06 30.51 14.85
CA PRO A 30 50.77 30.40 16.28
C PRO A 30 50.75 28.94 16.73
N LYS A 31 51.35 28.63 17.89
CA LYS A 31 51.29 27.27 18.46
C LYS A 31 49.82 26.82 18.52
N PRO A 32 49.49 25.61 18.04
CA PRO A 32 48.11 25.18 18.00
C PRO A 32 47.50 25.13 19.40
N LYS A 33 46.26 25.63 19.54
CA LYS A 33 45.50 25.61 20.80
C LYS A 33 45.49 24.19 21.38
N PRO A 34 45.79 24.00 22.68
CA PRO A 34 45.77 22.69 23.32
C PRO A 34 44.37 22.06 23.23
N VAL A 35 44.33 20.73 23.15
CA VAL A 35 43.08 19.97 23.18
C VAL A 35 42.74 19.70 24.64
N VAL A 36 41.74 20.40 25.16
CA VAL A 36 41.15 20.18 26.50
C VAL A 36 39.91 19.32 26.33
N GLU A 37 39.75 18.19 27.05
CA GLU A 37 38.64 17.25 26.84
C GLU A 37 37.26 17.91 27.06
N PHE A 38 37.12 18.70 28.11
CA PHE A 38 35.90 19.46 28.45
C PHE A 38 36.22 20.96 28.54
N PRO A 39 36.19 21.72 27.43
CA PRO A 39 36.45 23.15 27.46
C PRO A 39 35.37 23.90 28.25
N GLU A 40 35.78 24.82 29.12
CA GLU A 40 34.82 25.72 29.79
C GLU A 40 34.12 26.63 28.78
N ALA A 41 32.86 26.96 29.07
CA ALA A 41 32.08 27.87 28.24
C ALA A 41 32.48 29.32 28.52
N LEU A 42 32.71 30.10 27.46
CA LEU A 42 33.05 31.52 27.52
C LEU A 42 31.85 32.41 27.91
N ALA A 43 30.62 31.85 27.99
CA ALA A 43 29.39 32.56 28.34
C ALA A 43 28.37 31.65 29.08
N GLY A 44 27.71 32.21 30.11
CA GLY A 44 26.96 31.48 31.16
C GLY A 44 25.47 31.20 30.91
N GLU A 45 24.79 31.88 29.99
CA GLU A 45 23.42 31.53 29.58
C GLU A 45 23.32 31.50 28.06
N TRP A 46 22.47 30.61 27.51
CA TRP A 46 22.27 30.51 26.06
C TRP A 46 20.82 30.20 25.71
N VAL A 47 20.37 30.72 24.57
CA VAL A 47 19.09 30.34 23.96
C VAL A 47 19.33 29.18 23.02
N ASP A 48 18.58 28.10 23.18
CA ASP A 48 18.73 26.88 22.39
C ASP A 48 18.20 27.07 20.96
N PRO A 49 19.05 27.04 19.91
CA PRO A 49 18.58 27.21 18.54
C PRO A 49 17.78 26.00 18.07
N PRO A 50 16.75 26.18 17.22
CA PRO A 50 15.92 25.07 16.75
C PRO A 50 16.67 24.16 15.76
N SER A 51 17.63 24.69 15.00
CA SER A 51 18.30 23.94 13.93
C SER A 51 19.69 23.42 14.33
N PHE A 52 20.07 22.25 13.80
CA PHE A 52 21.39 21.66 14.03
C PHE A 52 22.56 22.58 13.62
N PRO A 53 22.57 23.23 12.44
CA PRO A 53 23.67 24.11 12.05
C PRO A 53 23.89 25.28 13.01
N GLU A 54 22.80 25.92 13.46
CA GLU A 54 22.85 27.04 14.41
C GLU A 54 23.30 26.57 15.80
N ALA A 55 22.78 25.44 16.27
CA ALA A 55 23.18 24.85 17.55
C ALA A 55 24.67 24.48 17.54
N LEU A 56 25.17 23.86 16.47
CA LEU A 56 26.58 23.51 16.35
C LEU A 56 27.46 24.76 16.31
N ALA A 57 27.06 25.79 15.55
CA ALA A 57 27.75 27.07 15.48
C ALA A 57 27.81 27.76 16.85
N LEU A 58 26.69 27.77 17.58
CA LEU A 58 26.57 28.33 18.92
C LEU A 58 27.56 27.64 19.87
N HIS A 59 27.53 26.31 19.97
CA HIS A 59 28.39 25.59 20.91
C HIS A 59 29.87 25.68 20.55
N MET A 60 30.22 25.65 19.26
CA MET A 60 31.60 25.90 18.82
C MET A 60 32.08 27.29 19.26
N LYS A 61 31.23 28.32 19.09
CA LYS A 61 31.54 29.68 19.53
C LYS A 61 31.69 29.77 21.05
N ARG A 62 30.76 29.15 21.80
CA ARG A 62 30.75 29.17 23.27
C ARG A 62 31.98 28.52 23.90
N HIS A 63 32.54 27.50 23.26
CA HIS A 63 33.73 26.81 23.77
C HIS A 63 35.02 27.24 23.04
N GLY A 64 34.94 28.27 22.19
CA GLY A 64 36.08 28.83 21.46
C GLY A 64 36.74 27.83 20.49
N ASP A 65 35.98 26.88 19.96
CA ASP A 65 36.44 25.87 19.02
C ASP A 65 36.23 26.37 17.58
N THR A 66 37.30 26.32 16.77
CA THR A 66 37.17 26.45 15.30
C THR A 66 36.90 25.08 14.68
N CYS A 67 36.46 24.99 13.42
CA CYS A 67 36.29 23.70 12.73
C CYS A 67 37.57 22.83 12.76
N ASN A 68 38.75 23.48 12.66
CA ASN A 68 40.06 22.82 12.79
C ASN A 68 40.27 22.24 14.18
N HIS A 69 40.00 23.05 15.21
CA HIS A 69 40.28 22.69 16.59
C HIS A 69 39.29 21.64 17.09
N LEU A 70 38.02 21.76 16.75
CA LEU A 70 37.00 20.76 17.03
C LEU A 70 37.33 19.42 16.37
N HIS A 71 37.68 19.42 15.08
CA HIS A 71 38.07 18.20 14.35
C HIS A 71 39.21 17.47 15.07
N ARG A 72 40.29 18.19 15.41
CA ARG A 72 41.43 17.63 16.15
C ARG A 72 41.06 17.11 17.53
N ALA A 73 40.05 17.68 18.17
CA ALA A 73 39.66 17.33 19.53
C ALA A 73 38.80 16.06 19.61
N ILE A 74 38.07 15.71 18.55
CA ILE A 74 37.05 14.64 18.59
C ILE A 74 37.40 13.42 17.73
N ILE A 75 38.26 13.57 16.73
CA ILE A 75 38.56 12.52 15.75
C ILE A 75 39.54 11.49 16.31
N ARG A 76 39.24 10.21 16.09
CA ARG A 76 40.03 9.05 16.50
C ARG A 76 40.77 8.43 15.30
N PRO A 77 41.84 7.65 15.53
CA PRO A 77 42.49 6.89 14.47
C PRO A 77 41.48 5.99 13.73
N GLY A 78 41.37 6.14 12.40
CA GLY A 78 40.45 5.37 11.55
C GLY A 78 39.13 6.05 11.20
N ASP A 79 38.80 7.20 11.79
CA ASP A 79 37.63 7.98 11.36
C ASP A 79 37.86 8.61 9.97
N LYS A 80 36.83 8.58 9.12
CA LYS A 80 36.87 9.18 7.76
C LYS A 80 36.36 10.63 7.71
N THR A 81 35.95 11.19 8.84
CA THR A 81 35.36 12.53 8.90
C THR A 81 36.45 13.60 8.80
N ASP A 82 36.38 14.41 7.74
CA ASP A 82 37.31 15.51 7.49
C ASP A 82 36.83 16.82 8.13
N ARG A 83 37.74 17.77 8.37
CA ARG A 83 37.41 19.13 8.82
C ARG A 83 36.36 19.80 7.95
N LYS A 84 36.45 19.61 6.63
CA LYS A 84 35.50 20.21 5.69
C LYS A 84 34.08 19.71 5.94
N THR A 85 33.91 18.51 6.50
CA THR A 85 32.61 17.98 6.92
C THR A 85 31.99 18.83 8.03
N ILE A 86 32.73 19.14 9.10
CA ILE A 86 32.25 20.02 10.19
C ILE A 86 31.90 21.41 9.65
N GLN A 87 32.74 21.95 8.76
CA GLN A 87 32.46 23.25 8.13
C GLN A 87 31.15 23.24 7.32
N THR A 88 30.89 22.17 6.55
CA THR A 88 29.62 22.02 5.82
C THR A 88 28.41 21.80 6.73
N TRP A 89 28.61 21.28 7.94
CA TRP A 89 27.55 21.13 8.95
C TRP A 89 27.16 22.47 9.57
N VAL A 90 28.15 23.26 9.98
CA VAL A 90 27.95 24.62 10.50
C VAL A 90 27.28 25.52 9.46
N ALA A 91 27.70 25.42 8.19
CA ALA A 91 27.10 26.18 7.08
C ALA A 91 25.71 25.66 6.65
N GLY A 92 25.22 24.56 7.24
CA GLY A 92 23.93 23.96 6.89
C GLY A 92 23.84 23.32 5.51
N LEU A 93 24.97 23.18 4.80
CA LEU A 93 25.08 22.59 3.45
C LEU A 93 24.94 21.06 3.47
N LYS A 94 25.40 20.41 4.54
CA LYS A 94 25.28 18.97 4.77
C LYS A 94 24.81 18.70 6.19
N SER A 95 24.27 17.51 6.43
CA SER A 95 23.89 17.05 7.77
C SER A 95 24.46 15.65 8.05
N PRO A 96 24.80 15.34 9.30
CA PRO A 96 25.12 13.99 9.76
C PRO A 96 23.97 13.01 9.42
N GLY A 97 24.32 11.81 8.96
CA GLY A 97 23.33 10.81 8.53
C GLY A 97 23.81 9.36 8.46
N THR A 98 25.12 9.12 8.61
CA THR A 98 25.71 7.78 8.75
C THR A 98 26.03 7.47 10.22
N ILE A 99 26.21 6.19 10.54
CA ILE A 99 26.56 5.74 11.90
C ILE A 99 27.86 6.43 12.38
N GLU A 100 28.84 6.57 11.49
CA GLU A 100 30.12 7.23 11.77
C GLU A 100 29.89 8.72 12.09
N SER A 101 29.11 9.43 11.26
CA SER A 101 28.83 10.85 11.48
C SER A 101 28.00 11.11 12.75
N LEU A 102 27.11 10.19 13.14
CA LEU A 102 26.35 10.29 14.39
C LEU A 102 27.25 10.03 15.61
N SER A 103 28.19 9.09 15.51
CA SER A 103 29.21 8.88 16.56
C SER A 103 30.13 10.11 16.72
N VAL A 104 30.39 10.86 15.65
CA VAL A 104 31.07 12.17 15.75
C VAL A 104 30.22 13.15 16.56
N LEU A 105 28.90 13.21 16.35
CA LEU A 105 28.02 14.07 17.16
C LEU A 105 28.02 13.70 18.64
N GLU A 106 27.89 12.42 18.98
CA GLU A 106 27.96 11.95 20.39
C GLU A 106 29.23 12.44 21.09
N ARG A 107 30.35 12.50 20.36
CA ARG A 107 31.63 13.01 20.87
C ARG A 107 31.64 14.53 21.05
N ILE A 108 31.00 15.27 20.14
CA ILE A 108 30.83 16.73 20.28
C ILE A 108 29.92 17.03 21.48
N GLU A 109 28.81 16.29 21.65
CA GLU A 109 27.90 16.41 22.79
C GLU A 109 28.63 16.16 24.11
N ARG A 110 29.40 15.07 24.20
CA ARG A 110 30.23 14.76 25.37
C ARG A 110 31.23 15.89 25.67
N ARG A 111 31.95 16.37 24.65
CA ARG A 111 32.93 17.46 24.78
C ARG A 111 32.29 18.72 25.38
N TYR A 112 31.10 19.09 24.92
CA TYR A 112 30.38 20.29 25.38
C TYR A 112 29.45 20.04 26.57
N ARG A 113 29.44 18.83 27.15
CA ARG A 113 28.57 18.42 28.25
C ARG A 113 27.08 18.67 27.96
N LEU A 114 26.66 18.43 26.72
CA LEU A 114 25.27 18.54 26.29
C LEU A 114 24.50 17.26 26.61
N PRO A 115 23.17 17.32 26.78
CA PRO A 115 22.35 16.11 26.90
C PRO A 115 22.60 15.16 25.74
N ALA A 116 22.63 13.85 26.04
CA ALA A 116 22.83 12.84 25.02
C ALA A 116 21.74 12.94 23.93
N GLY A 117 22.16 13.03 22.66
CA GLY A 117 21.27 13.18 21.52
C GLY A 117 20.78 14.61 21.27
N TYR A 118 21.31 15.63 21.95
CA TYR A 118 20.97 17.04 21.74
C TYR A 118 21.09 17.49 20.27
N PHE A 119 22.24 17.27 19.62
CA PHE A 119 22.40 17.64 18.20
C PHE A 119 21.58 16.72 17.31
N GLN A 120 21.48 15.45 17.70
CA GLN A 120 20.73 14.45 16.96
C GLN A 120 19.23 14.78 16.89
N GLY A 121 18.66 15.37 17.94
CA GLY A 121 17.26 15.84 17.98
C GLY A 121 16.98 17.01 17.04
N LYS A 122 18.02 17.75 16.62
CA LYS A 122 17.93 18.93 15.75
C LYS A 122 18.26 18.64 14.28
N LEU A 123 18.55 17.37 13.94
CA LEU A 123 18.82 16.95 12.57
C LEU A 123 17.52 16.82 11.78
N ASP A 124 17.48 17.35 10.56
CA ASP A 124 16.38 17.11 9.64
C ASP A 124 16.16 15.62 9.43
N HIS A 125 14.90 15.19 9.51
CA HIS A 125 14.50 13.84 9.17
C HIS A 125 14.88 13.56 7.70
N SER A 126 15.86 12.68 7.46
CA SER A 126 16.37 12.45 6.10
C SER A 126 15.41 11.74 5.17
N GLY A 127 14.28 11.24 5.71
CA GLY A 127 13.39 10.40 4.95
C GLY A 127 14.06 9.10 4.46
N ARG A 128 15.24 8.75 4.99
CA ARG A 128 16.02 7.57 4.59
C ARG A 128 16.50 6.83 5.82
N ALA A 129 16.60 5.52 5.70
CA ALA A 129 17.21 4.73 6.76
C ALA A 129 18.72 4.98 6.82
N ALA A 130 19.28 5.01 8.04
CA ALA A 130 20.72 5.04 8.23
C ALA A 130 21.36 3.82 7.55
N ALA A 131 22.47 4.00 6.84
CA ALA A 131 23.22 2.91 6.23
C ALA A 131 23.69 1.94 7.32
N ARG A 132 23.33 0.65 7.22
CA ARG A 132 23.63 -0.37 8.23
C ARG A 132 24.44 -1.51 7.62
N PRO A 133 25.68 -1.75 8.07
CA PRO A 133 26.48 -2.90 7.64
C PRO A 133 25.91 -4.26 8.11
N ALA A 134 25.21 -4.28 9.24
CA ALA A 134 24.88 -5.48 10.02
C ALA A 134 23.73 -6.37 9.48
N ILE A 135 23.34 -6.25 8.22
CA ILE A 135 22.15 -6.91 7.63
C ILE A 135 22.52 -7.60 6.31
N SER A 136 23.72 -8.20 6.22
CA SER A 136 24.24 -8.81 4.98
C SER A 136 23.47 -10.04 4.49
N LYS A 137 22.75 -10.73 5.38
CA LYS A 137 21.99 -11.96 5.07
C LYS A 137 20.67 -11.74 4.33
N PHE A 138 20.24 -10.50 4.11
CA PHE A 138 18.91 -10.17 3.58
C PHE A 138 18.98 -9.52 2.20
N THR A 139 17.91 -9.67 1.42
CA THR A 139 17.81 -9.06 0.09
C THR A 139 17.89 -7.53 0.19
N ALA A 140 18.24 -6.86 -0.92
CA ALA A 140 18.29 -5.39 -0.93
C ALA A 140 16.92 -4.78 -0.63
N THR A 141 15.84 -5.45 -0.99
CA THR A 141 14.46 -5.01 -0.73
C THR A 141 14.05 -5.22 0.72
N GLU A 142 14.32 -6.37 1.31
CA GLU A 142 14.09 -6.61 2.73
C GLU A 142 14.87 -5.63 3.61
N ARG A 143 16.15 -5.38 3.27
CA ARG A 143 16.97 -4.36 3.95
C ARG A 143 16.29 -2.99 3.95
N ARG A 144 15.77 -2.55 2.79
CA ARG A 144 15.10 -1.26 2.66
C ARG A 144 13.82 -1.17 3.50
N ARG A 145 13.01 -2.23 3.54
CA ARG A 145 11.79 -2.31 4.37
C ARG A 145 12.15 -2.30 5.86
N LEU A 146 13.09 -3.13 6.29
CA LEU A 146 13.50 -3.24 7.69
C LEU A 146 14.13 -1.94 8.22
N ALA A 147 14.93 -1.25 7.42
CA ALA A 147 15.78 -0.18 7.91
C ALA A 147 15.01 1.03 8.48
N TRP A 148 13.72 1.17 8.14
CA TRP A 148 12.79 2.12 8.75
C TRP A 148 12.39 1.81 10.19
N HIS A 149 12.36 0.53 10.53
CA HIS A 149 11.76 0.00 11.76
C HIS A 149 12.80 -0.52 12.76
N LEU A 150 14.08 -0.44 12.41
CA LEU A 150 15.15 -0.84 13.31
C LEU A 150 15.68 0.38 14.09
N PRO A 151 16.06 0.22 15.37
CA PRO A 151 16.62 1.32 16.17
C PRO A 151 18.00 1.72 15.68
N ARG A 152 18.43 2.97 15.88
CA ARG A 152 19.68 3.48 15.31
C ARG A 152 20.93 2.73 15.81
N ASP A 153 20.89 2.31 17.07
CA ASP A 153 21.91 1.53 17.76
C ASP A 153 21.79 0.01 17.53
N PHE A 154 20.88 -0.45 16.66
CA PHE A 154 20.65 -1.88 16.38
C PHE A 154 21.94 -2.68 16.16
N ALA A 155 22.92 -2.12 15.44
CA ALA A 155 24.19 -2.81 15.17
C ALA A 155 25.04 -3.05 16.43
N LYS A 156 24.88 -2.20 17.46
CA LYS A 156 25.59 -2.25 18.75
C LYS A 156 24.88 -3.14 19.78
N ARG A 157 23.61 -3.51 19.54
CA ARG A 157 22.81 -4.33 20.46
C ARG A 157 23.26 -5.80 20.48
N PRO A 158 23.09 -6.51 21.63
CA PRO A 158 23.35 -7.95 21.73
C PRO A 158 22.64 -8.77 20.65
N LYS A 159 23.22 -9.91 20.25
CA LYS A 159 22.66 -10.78 19.20
C LYS A 159 21.20 -11.17 19.47
N ARG A 160 20.89 -11.60 20.71
CA ARG A 160 19.54 -11.99 21.13
C ARG A 160 18.52 -10.87 20.91
N GLU A 161 18.85 -9.66 21.34
CA GLU A 161 17.97 -8.49 21.19
C GLU A 161 17.79 -8.12 19.70
N ARG A 162 18.85 -8.25 18.88
CA ARG A 162 18.73 -8.04 17.43
C ARG A 162 17.78 -9.03 16.76
N GLU A 163 17.83 -10.30 17.16
CA GLU A 163 16.94 -11.36 16.65
C GLU A 163 15.48 -11.11 17.08
N GLU A 164 15.27 -10.70 18.33
CA GLU A 164 13.96 -10.31 18.86
C GLU A 164 13.36 -9.12 18.08
N ILE A 165 14.13 -8.05 17.88
CA ILE A 165 13.70 -6.88 17.11
C ILE A 165 13.35 -7.29 15.66
N LEU A 166 14.19 -8.10 15.02
CA LEU A 166 13.94 -8.56 13.64
C LEU A 166 12.69 -9.43 13.56
N GLY A 167 12.48 -10.32 14.54
CA GLY A 167 11.29 -11.16 14.64
C GLY A 167 10.03 -10.31 14.78
N TRP A 168 10.04 -9.33 15.68
CA TRP A 168 8.90 -8.43 15.89
C TRP A 168 8.59 -7.55 14.67
N VAL A 169 9.60 -6.96 14.03
CA VAL A 169 9.38 -6.13 12.82
C VAL A 169 8.82 -6.97 11.68
N ARG A 170 9.30 -8.20 11.50
CA ARG A 170 8.77 -9.09 10.46
C ARG A 170 7.34 -9.48 10.73
N SER A 171 7.03 -9.97 11.93
CA SER A 171 5.69 -10.45 12.26
C SER A 171 4.68 -9.32 12.32
N VAL A 172 4.97 -8.21 13.00
CA VAL A 172 3.98 -7.14 13.25
C VAL A 172 3.92 -6.15 12.09
N ILE A 173 5.05 -5.68 11.58
CA ILE A 173 5.09 -4.59 10.61
C ILE A 173 5.03 -5.11 9.17
N ILE A 174 5.93 -6.03 8.79
CA ILE A 174 6.05 -6.43 7.38
C ILE A 174 4.94 -7.40 7.01
N GLU A 175 4.91 -8.57 7.65
CA GLU A 175 4.01 -9.67 7.33
C GLU A 175 2.60 -9.37 7.85
N GLY A 176 2.50 -8.82 9.06
CA GLY A 176 1.28 -8.68 9.82
C GLY A 176 0.94 -9.97 10.55
N ALA A 177 0.70 -9.87 11.85
CA ALA A 177 0.77 -10.99 12.77
C ALA A 177 -0.41 -11.99 12.69
N THR A 178 -1.34 -11.84 11.74
CA THR A 178 -2.58 -12.64 11.72
C THR A 178 -2.40 -13.93 10.92
N ASP A 179 -2.98 -15.04 11.40
CA ASP A 179 -2.90 -16.36 10.75
C ASP A 179 -3.42 -16.34 9.31
N TYR A 180 -4.44 -15.52 9.05
CA TYR A 180 -4.95 -15.26 7.71
C TYR A 180 -3.87 -14.79 6.73
N ARG A 181 -2.93 -13.95 7.16
CA ARG A 181 -1.88 -13.43 6.26
C ARG A 181 -0.83 -14.48 5.94
N ARG A 182 -0.53 -15.34 6.91
CA ARG A 182 0.33 -16.50 6.68
C ARG A 182 -0.29 -17.40 5.61
N PHE A 183 -1.58 -17.74 5.76
CA PHE A 183 -2.33 -18.48 4.75
C PHE A 183 -2.34 -17.77 3.40
N GLN A 184 -2.63 -16.46 3.35
CA GLN A 184 -2.71 -15.72 2.09
C GLN A 184 -1.37 -15.75 1.34
N ARG A 185 -0.25 -15.63 2.06
CA ARG A 185 1.10 -15.70 1.48
C ARG A 185 1.37 -17.09 0.89
N GLU A 186 1.12 -18.14 1.64
CA GLU A 186 1.28 -19.53 1.19
C GLU A 186 0.39 -19.83 -0.02
N ALA A 187 -0.87 -19.39 0.03
CA ALA A 187 -1.81 -19.54 -1.08
C ALA A 187 -1.39 -18.77 -2.34
N THR A 188 -0.72 -17.62 -2.20
CA THR A 188 -0.24 -16.81 -3.34
C THR A 188 0.99 -17.43 -4.03
N GLN A 189 1.80 -18.18 -3.29
CA GLN A 189 2.94 -18.93 -3.84
C GLN A 189 2.48 -20.06 -4.75
N GLN A 190 1.36 -20.69 -4.41
CA GLN A 190 0.74 -21.75 -5.20
C GLN A 190 -0.06 -21.14 -6.36
N ARG A 191 0.64 -20.71 -7.41
CA ARG A 191 -0.01 -20.25 -8.65
C ARG A 191 -0.63 -21.48 -9.33
N PHE A 192 -1.94 -21.52 -9.55
CA PHE A 192 -2.61 -22.58 -10.33
C PHE A 192 -3.73 -22.09 -11.26
N SER A 193 -4.10 -20.80 -11.17
CA SER A 193 -5.13 -20.20 -12.02
C SER A 193 -4.84 -20.37 -13.52
N LEU A 194 -5.86 -20.75 -14.30
CA LEU A 194 -5.81 -20.66 -15.76
C LEU A 194 -5.86 -19.21 -16.22
N ARG A 195 -5.21 -18.95 -17.34
CA ARG A 195 -5.20 -17.64 -18.00
C ARG A 195 -6.16 -17.64 -19.18
N PHE A 196 -6.74 -16.49 -19.47
CA PHE A 196 -7.62 -16.29 -20.63
C PHE A 196 -7.03 -15.19 -21.53
N PRO A 197 -6.07 -15.55 -22.41
CA PRO A 197 -5.46 -14.59 -23.34
C PRO A 197 -6.52 -13.83 -24.15
N GLY A 198 -6.27 -12.58 -24.53
CA GLY A 198 -7.21 -11.78 -25.35
C GLY A 198 -8.39 -11.16 -24.59
N ILE A 199 -8.89 -11.80 -23.52
CA ILE A 199 -9.93 -11.23 -22.63
C ILE A 199 -9.32 -10.23 -21.65
N GLU A 200 -8.15 -10.57 -21.10
CA GLU A 200 -7.44 -9.79 -20.08
C GLU A 200 -6.99 -8.39 -20.56
N SER A 201 -6.98 -8.16 -21.88
CA SER A 201 -6.45 -6.94 -22.52
C SER A 201 -7.48 -5.85 -22.81
N ARG A 202 -8.79 -6.10 -22.63
CA ARG A 202 -9.84 -5.09 -22.96
C ARG A 202 -10.17 -4.10 -21.83
N GLY A 203 -9.58 -4.28 -20.64
CA GLY A 203 -9.83 -3.42 -19.47
C GLY A 203 -8.61 -3.23 -18.55
N ARG A 204 -7.44 -3.62 -19.03
CA ARG A 204 -6.17 -3.26 -18.41
C ARG A 204 -5.43 -2.41 -19.43
N VAL A 205 -4.98 -1.23 -19.02
CA VAL A 205 -3.72 -0.67 -19.56
C VAL A 205 -2.79 -1.87 -19.72
N PRO A 206 -2.17 -2.10 -20.89
CA PRO A 206 -1.36 -3.29 -21.15
C PRO A 206 -0.60 -3.63 -19.88
N ARG A 207 -0.70 -4.90 -19.45
CA ARG A 207 0.21 -5.41 -18.43
C ARG A 207 1.58 -5.33 -19.08
N ASP A 208 2.17 -4.15 -18.97
CA ASP A 208 3.35 -3.81 -19.69
C ASP A 208 4.42 -4.74 -19.16
N ARG A 209 5.20 -5.27 -20.10
CA ARG A 209 6.38 -6.11 -19.91
C ARG A 209 7.50 -5.33 -19.19
N GLY A 210 7.16 -4.44 -18.27
CA GLY A 210 8.05 -3.57 -17.52
C GLY A 210 7.50 -3.13 -16.16
N SER A 211 6.28 -3.52 -15.73
CA SER A 211 5.80 -3.26 -14.36
C SER A 211 6.04 -4.44 -13.41
N GLU A 212 7.29 -4.87 -13.33
CA GLU A 212 7.78 -5.62 -12.17
C GLU A 212 7.83 -4.65 -10.97
N SER A 213 6.71 -4.56 -10.25
CA SER A 213 6.81 -4.37 -8.82
C SER A 213 7.44 -5.64 -8.27
N VAL A 214 8.77 -5.63 -8.18
CA VAL A 214 9.58 -6.61 -7.48
C VAL A 214 9.04 -6.75 -6.06
N ASP A 215 8.15 -7.73 -5.87
CA ASP A 215 8.07 -8.44 -4.61
C ASP A 215 9.26 -9.39 -4.69
N GLU A 216 10.36 -9.01 -4.05
CA GLU A 216 11.61 -9.77 -4.06
C GLU A 216 11.44 -10.97 -3.11
N GLY A 217 10.60 -11.89 -3.57
CA GLY A 217 10.42 -13.27 -3.13
C GLY A 217 10.15 -14.21 -4.32
N ASP A 218 10.29 -13.71 -5.56
CA ASP A 218 10.22 -14.51 -6.79
C ASP A 218 11.66 -14.59 -7.37
N PRO A 219 12.47 -15.60 -6.99
CA PRO A 219 13.71 -15.89 -7.69
C PRO A 219 13.36 -16.66 -8.97
N ASP A 220 12.77 -15.96 -9.94
CA ASP A 220 13.02 -16.19 -11.37
C ASP A 220 12.21 -15.21 -12.21
N GLY A 221 12.90 -14.22 -12.78
CA GLY A 221 12.50 -13.50 -13.98
C GLY A 221 12.69 -14.34 -15.24
N ALA A 222 12.34 -15.63 -15.17
CA ALA A 222 12.38 -16.56 -16.29
C ALA A 222 11.14 -17.45 -16.26
N SER A 223 10.57 -17.65 -17.46
CA SER A 223 9.45 -18.53 -17.77
C SER A 223 8.05 -17.98 -17.46
N ARG A 224 7.45 -17.36 -18.49
CA ARG A 224 6.12 -17.82 -18.96
C ARG A 224 6.15 -19.35 -18.90
N ARG A 225 5.65 -19.99 -17.83
CA ARG A 225 5.53 -21.45 -17.84
C ARG A 225 4.58 -21.80 -18.99
N PRO A 226 5.05 -22.51 -20.03
CA PRO A 226 4.19 -22.92 -21.13
C PRO A 226 3.06 -23.80 -20.58
N GLY A 227 1.87 -23.67 -21.17
CA GLY A 227 0.72 -24.52 -20.85
C GLY A 227 -0.05 -24.13 -19.60
N ARG A 228 -0.44 -22.86 -19.42
CA ARG A 228 -1.49 -22.46 -18.43
C ARG A 228 -2.62 -21.62 -19.01
N ASP A 229 -2.64 -21.49 -20.32
CA ASP A 229 -3.73 -20.85 -21.01
C ASP A 229 -4.92 -21.81 -21.06
N ALA A 230 -6.12 -21.26 -20.97
CA ALA A 230 -7.34 -22.00 -21.20
C ALA A 230 -7.32 -22.61 -22.61
N PRO A 231 -7.92 -23.79 -22.82
CA PRO A 231 -8.05 -24.35 -24.15
C PRO A 231 -8.90 -23.41 -25.04
N PRO A 232 -8.68 -23.39 -26.37
CA PRO A 232 -9.33 -22.43 -27.25
C PRO A 232 -10.86 -22.39 -27.16
N HIS A 233 -11.52 -23.54 -27.00
CA HIS A 233 -12.98 -23.61 -26.89
C HIS A 233 -13.48 -23.00 -25.57
N LEU A 234 -12.89 -23.33 -24.43
CA LEU A 234 -13.24 -22.71 -23.14
C LEU A 234 -12.98 -21.20 -23.17
N GLN A 235 -11.87 -20.77 -23.79
CA GLN A 235 -11.58 -19.36 -23.93
C GLN A 235 -12.69 -18.65 -24.72
N HIS A 236 -13.13 -19.23 -25.84
CA HIS A 236 -14.22 -18.68 -26.65
C HIS A 236 -15.55 -18.63 -25.90
N GLU A 237 -15.87 -19.66 -25.12
CA GLU A 237 -17.06 -19.67 -24.26
C GLU A 237 -17.04 -18.54 -23.22
N VAL A 238 -15.91 -18.35 -22.54
CA VAL A 238 -15.74 -17.28 -21.55
C VAL A 238 -15.76 -15.90 -22.21
N GLU A 239 -15.18 -15.74 -23.41
CA GLU A 239 -15.30 -14.51 -24.21
C GLU A 239 -16.74 -14.14 -24.49
N ARG A 240 -17.56 -15.10 -24.94
CA ARG A 240 -18.98 -14.89 -25.22
C ARG A 240 -19.78 -14.58 -23.96
N LEU A 241 -19.50 -15.26 -22.83
CA LEU A 241 -20.13 -14.97 -21.55
C LEU A 241 -19.83 -13.53 -21.09
N ILE A 242 -18.56 -13.12 -21.15
CA ILE A 242 -18.15 -11.77 -20.76
C ILE A 242 -18.82 -10.74 -21.67
N ALA A 243 -18.78 -10.94 -22.99
CA ALA A 243 -19.46 -10.07 -23.96
C ALA A 243 -20.96 -9.93 -23.66
N PHE A 244 -21.65 -11.04 -23.39
CA PHE A 244 -23.06 -11.05 -23.01
C PHE A 244 -23.33 -10.27 -21.71
N LYS A 245 -22.49 -10.42 -20.68
CA LYS A 245 -22.69 -9.74 -19.40
C LYS A 245 -22.26 -8.27 -19.41
N THR A 246 -21.39 -7.84 -20.34
CA THR A 246 -20.90 -6.46 -20.41
C THR A 246 -21.56 -5.61 -21.50
N SER A 247 -22.32 -6.21 -22.42
CA SER A 247 -22.97 -5.46 -23.52
C SER A 247 -23.96 -4.41 -23.00
N SER A 248 -24.08 -3.26 -23.67
CA SER A 248 -25.02 -2.21 -23.25
C SER A 248 -26.48 -2.69 -23.29
N LEU A 249 -26.85 -3.38 -24.36
CA LEU A 249 -28.15 -4.04 -24.51
C LEU A 249 -27.96 -5.55 -24.48
N ALA A 250 -28.98 -6.28 -24.01
CA ALA A 250 -28.98 -7.73 -24.16
C ALA A 250 -28.92 -8.07 -25.66
N PRO A 251 -28.10 -9.03 -26.10
CA PRO A 251 -28.06 -9.44 -27.50
C PRO A 251 -29.44 -9.89 -27.99
N SER A 252 -29.72 -9.68 -29.27
CA SER A 252 -31.02 -10.06 -29.86
C SER A 252 -31.34 -11.53 -29.61
N GLY A 253 -32.58 -11.82 -29.23
CA GLY A 253 -33.04 -13.17 -28.90
C GLY A 253 -32.61 -13.69 -27.51
N LEU A 254 -31.78 -12.94 -26.77
CA LEU A 254 -31.36 -13.31 -25.42
C LEU A 254 -31.96 -12.39 -24.37
N LEU A 255 -32.38 -12.98 -23.25
CA LEU A 255 -32.79 -12.25 -22.06
C LEU A 255 -31.63 -12.19 -21.07
N ARG A 256 -31.44 -11.04 -20.43
CA ARG A 256 -30.35 -10.84 -19.48
C ARG A 256 -30.84 -10.17 -18.21
N GLN A 257 -30.47 -10.76 -17.08
CA GLN A 257 -30.59 -10.12 -15.78
C GLN A 257 -29.25 -9.58 -15.31
N GLY A 258 -29.24 -8.27 -15.05
CA GLY A 258 -28.07 -7.53 -14.58
C GLY A 258 -26.98 -7.39 -15.64
N MET A 259 -26.22 -6.31 -15.53
CA MET A 259 -25.03 -6.05 -16.35
C MET A 259 -23.80 -6.06 -15.45
N TRP A 260 -22.69 -6.61 -15.94
CA TRP A 260 -21.40 -6.53 -15.27
C TRP A 260 -20.69 -5.26 -15.70
N GLY A 261 -20.18 -4.51 -14.71
CA GLY A 261 -19.12 -3.54 -14.95
C GLY A 261 -17.78 -4.25 -15.20
N GLU A 262 -16.80 -3.48 -15.64
CA GLU A 262 -15.45 -3.96 -15.96
C GLU A 262 -14.78 -4.69 -14.79
N GLU A 263 -14.88 -4.16 -13.56
CA GLU A 263 -14.30 -4.82 -12.39
C GLU A 263 -15.01 -6.14 -12.05
N THR A 264 -16.33 -6.20 -12.20
CA THR A 264 -17.09 -7.44 -11.99
C THR A 264 -16.68 -8.49 -13.02
N ALA A 265 -16.56 -8.10 -14.29
CA ALA A 265 -16.12 -9.00 -15.35
C ALA A 265 -14.69 -9.53 -15.09
N SER A 266 -13.76 -8.65 -14.72
CA SER A 266 -12.39 -9.06 -14.36
C SER A 266 -12.36 -9.99 -13.15
N GLN A 267 -13.19 -9.74 -12.14
CA GLN A 267 -13.29 -10.62 -10.96
C GLN A 267 -13.83 -12.00 -11.34
N LYS A 268 -14.91 -12.07 -12.14
CA LYS A 268 -15.47 -13.35 -12.59
C LYS A 268 -14.49 -14.13 -13.45
N LEU A 269 -13.69 -13.44 -14.28
CA LEU A 269 -12.62 -14.06 -15.04
C LEU A 269 -11.55 -14.70 -14.14
N GLU A 270 -11.12 -13.99 -13.09
CA GLU A 270 -10.17 -14.52 -12.10
C GLU A 270 -10.75 -15.74 -11.35
N HIS A 271 -12.03 -15.68 -10.98
CA HIS A 271 -12.72 -16.79 -10.32
C HIS A 271 -12.80 -18.04 -11.20
N LEU A 272 -13.14 -17.87 -12.48
CA LEU A 272 -13.13 -18.96 -13.47
C LEU A 272 -11.71 -19.52 -13.65
N GLY A 273 -10.71 -18.65 -13.74
CA GLY A 273 -9.30 -19.07 -13.82
C GLY A 273 -8.89 -19.96 -12.65
N LEU A 274 -9.26 -19.57 -11.42
CA LEU A 274 -8.98 -20.36 -10.22
C LEU A 274 -9.74 -21.69 -10.21
N LEU A 275 -11.04 -21.69 -10.55
CA LEU A 275 -11.84 -22.91 -10.56
C LEU A 275 -11.32 -23.92 -11.58
N PHE A 276 -11.15 -23.52 -12.83
CA PHE A 276 -10.64 -24.42 -13.87
C PHE A 276 -9.16 -24.77 -13.66
N GLY A 277 -8.40 -23.87 -13.04
CA GLY A 277 -7.04 -24.16 -12.59
C GLY A 277 -7.00 -25.30 -11.56
N ALA A 278 -7.96 -25.34 -10.64
CA ALA A 278 -8.10 -26.42 -9.66
C ALA A 278 -8.50 -27.75 -10.34
N LEU A 279 -9.48 -27.73 -11.24
CA LEU A 279 -9.90 -28.91 -12.00
C LEU A 279 -8.74 -29.50 -12.82
N ARG A 280 -7.96 -28.64 -13.47
CA ARG A 280 -6.84 -29.08 -14.30
C ARG A 280 -5.64 -29.60 -13.50
N SER A 281 -5.37 -29.02 -12.34
CA SER A 281 -4.12 -29.29 -11.62
C SER A 281 -4.01 -30.77 -11.23
N PRO A 282 -2.82 -31.39 -11.33
CA PRO A 282 -2.66 -32.80 -10.99
C PRO A 282 -2.95 -33.11 -9.51
N PRO A 283 -3.50 -34.30 -9.18
CA PRO A 283 -3.76 -34.72 -7.80
C PRO A 283 -2.51 -34.86 -6.92
N ASP A 284 -1.37 -35.17 -7.52
CA ASP A 284 -0.06 -35.35 -6.89
C ASP A 284 0.73 -34.02 -6.74
N SER A 285 0.24 -32.93 -7.34
CA SER A 285 0.86 -31.61 -7.20
C SER A 285 0.58 -30.98 -5.83
N GLU A 286 1.32 -29.93 -5.45
CA GLU A 286 0.99 -29.10 -4.27
C GLU A 286 -0.44 -28.55 -4.29
N VAL A 287 -1.04 -28.45 -5.47
CA VAL A 287 -2.41 -28.00 -5.64
C VAL A 287 -3.43 -29.10 -5.30
N LYS A 288 -3.04 -30.38 -5.37
CA LYS A 288 -3.92 -31.54 -5.19
C LYS A 288 -5.22 -31.42 -6.00
N GLY A 289 -5.10 -31.01 -7.27
CA GLY A 289 -6.27 -30.74 -8.12
C GLY A 289 -6.94 -32.01 -8.64
N CYS A 290 -7.91 -31.87 -9.53
CA CYS A 290 -8.67 -33.02 -10.03
C CYS A 290 -7.92 -33.80 -11.12
N GLY A 291 -6.97 -33.18 -11.83
CA GLY A 291 -6.27 -33.78 -12.95
C GLY A 291 -7.08 -33.89 -14.24
N VAL A 292 -8.11 -33.05 -14.44
CA VAL A 292 -8.91 -33.05 -15.67
C VAL A 292 -8.03 -32.61 -16.87
N PRO A 293 -8.00 -33.39 -17.97
CA PRO A 293 -7.28 -33.02 -19.18
C PRO A 293 -7.71 -31.65 -19.71
N VAL A 294 -6.75 -30.84 -20.18
CA VAL A 294 -6.99 -29.43 -20.54
C VAL A 294 -8.02 -29.27 -21.66
N ASP A 295 -8.04 -30.19 -22.61
CA ASP A 295 -8.95 -30.28 -23.75
C ASP A 295 -10.40 -30.62 -23.35
N ARG A 296 -10.62 -31.18 -22.15
CA ARG A 296 -11.96 -31.53 -21.64
C ARG A 296 -12.63 -30.43 -20.81
N LEU A 297 -11.93 -29.33 -20.53
CA LEU A 297 -12.47 -28.25 -19.73
C LEU A 297 -13.46 -27.40 -20.55
N CYS A 298 -14.71 -27.28 -20.11
CA CYS A 298 -15.72 -26.39 -20.71
C CYS A 298 -16.65 -25.79 -19.65
N LEU A 299 -17.38 -24.72 -19.98
CA LEU A 299 -18.31 -24.07 -19.06
C LEU A 299 -19.49 -24.99 -18.69
N ALA A 300 -19.96 -25.84 -19.61
CA ALA A 300 -21.07 -26.76 -19.36
C ALA A 300 -20.84 -27.70 -18.17
N MET A 301 -19.58 -28.02 -17.84
CA MET A 301 -19.22 -28.81 -16.66
C MET A 301 -19.80 -28.23 -15.36
N LEU A 302 -19.98 -26.91 -15.30
CA LEU A 302 -20.48 -26.22 -14.10
C LEU A 302 -21.96 -26.45 -13.83
N LEU A 303 -22.69 -27.15 -14.70
CA LEU A 303 -24.07 -27.58 -14.46
C LEU A 303 -24.16 -28.94 -13.75
N PHE A 304 -23.04 -29.66 -13.56
CA PHE A 304 -23.08 -31.00 -12.97
C PHE A 304 -22.79 -30.95 -11.46
N PRO A 305 -23.69 -31.46 -10.60
CA PRO A 305 -23.52 -31.47 -9.14
C PRO A 305 -22.19 -32.05 -8.67
N ALA A 306 -21.73 -33.16 -9.27
CA ALA A 306 -20.50 -33.83 -8.85
C ALA A 306 -19.24 -32.95 -9.01
N VAL A 307 -19.21 -32.06 -10.01
CA VAL A 307 -18.13 -31.06 -10.19
C VAL A 307 -18.07 -30.10 -9.00
N TRP A 308 -19.24 -29.68 -8.50
CA TRP A 308 -19.34 -28.81 -7.34
C TRP A 308 -19.07 -29.53 -6.03
N ASP A 309 -19.54 -30.77 -5.89
CA ASP A 309 -19.18 -31.60 -4.74
C ASP A 309 -17.67 -31.74 -4.64
N TRP A 310 -17.00 -32.13 -5.71
CA TRP A 310 -15.55 -32.20 -5.74
C TRP A 310 -14.89 -30.85 -5.42
N TYR A 311 -15.31 -29.77 -6.08
CA TYR A 311 -14.70 -28.46 -5.88
C TYR A 311 -14.86 -27.94 -4.45
N LEU A 312 -16.03 -28.15 -3.83
CA LEU A 312 -16.29 -27.73 -2.46
C LEU A 312 -15.45 -28.54 -1.46
N HIS A 313 -15.42 -29.87 -1.57
CA HIS A 313 -14.56 -30.70 -0.71
C HIS A 313 -13.08 -30.36 -0.88
N TRP A 314 -12.61 -30.19 -2.12
CA TRP A 314 -11.23 -29.78 -2.39
C TRP A 314 -10.88 -28.43 -1.74
N ARG A 315 -11.82 -27.47 -1.73
CA ARG A 315 -11.64 -26.18 -1.04
C ARG A 315 -11.58 -26.34 0.46
N GLU A 316 -12.43 -27.19 1.02
CA GLU A 316 -12.43 -27.52 2.44
C GLU A 316 -11.14 -28.22 2.84
N ASP A 317 -10.67 -29.23 2.12
CA ASP A 317 -9.41 -29.93 2.41
C ASP A 317 -8.20 -29.00 2.34
N ARG A 318 -8.20 -28.08 1.37
CA ARG A 318 -7.08 -27.14 1.18
C ARG A 318 -7.06 -26.04 2.25
N ARG A 319 -8.23 -25.56 2.70
CA ARG A 319 -8.33 -24.44 3.67
C ARG A 319 -8.56 -24.89 5.11
N GLY A 320 -9.20 -26.03 5.30
CA GLY A 320 -9.73 -26.56 6.56
C GLY A 320 -11.19 -26.18 6.87
N PHE A 321 -11.84 -25.34 6.07
CA PHE A 321 -13.24 -24.89 6.26
C PHE A 321 -13.78 -24.07 5.06
N TYR A 322 -15.09 -23.91 5.01
CA TYR A 322 -15.79 -23.08 4.03
C TYR A 322 -15.83 -21.58 4.37
N THR A 323 -15.92 -20.72 3.35
CA THR A 323 -16.04 -19.27 3.51
C THR A 323 -17.13 -18.70 2.59
N SER A 324 -17.32 -17.38 2.62
CA SER A 324 -18.18 -16.68 1.67
C SER A 324 -17.75 -16.84 0.21
N TRP A 325 -16.51 -17.26 -0.08
CA TRP A 325 -16.07 -17.55 -1.44
C TRP A 325 -16.92 -18.63 -2.09
N GLU A 326 -17.10 -19.76 -1.42
CA GLU A 326 -17.79 -20.92 -1.97
C GLU A 326 -19.27 -20.59 -2.24
N ILE A 327 -19.90 -19.84 -1.34
CA ILE A 327 -21.24 -19.27 -1.50
C ILE A 327 -21.31 -18.38 -2.75
N ASN A 328 -20.36 -17.47 -2.92
CA ASN A 328 -20.30 -16.56 -4.06
C ASN A 328 -20.05 -17.26 -5.40
N MET A 329 -19.35 -18.41 -5.39
CA MET A 329 -19.14 -19.24 -6.57
C MET A 329 -20.41 -19.99 -6.97
N LEU A 330 -21.15 -20.54 -6.01
CA LEU A 330 -22.46 -21.15 -6.25
C LEU A 330 -23.47 -20.11 -6.76
N ASP A 331 -23.50 -18.90 -6.17
CA ASP A 331 -24.34 -17.80 -6.65
C ASP A 331 -23.99 -17.36 -8.07
N PHE A 332 -22.70 -17.38 -8.40
CA PHE A 332 -22.25 -17.11 -9.76
C PHE A 332 -22.78 -18.16 -10.73
N ALA A 333 -22.63 -19.44 -10.44
CA ALA A 333 -23.10 -20.52 -11.29
C ALA A 333 -24.63 -20.54 -11.42
N LEU A 334 -25.36 -20.33 -10.32
CA LEU A 334 -26.82 -20.15 -10.31
C LEU A 334 -27.25 -19.02 -11.27
N SER A 335 -26.50 -17.91 -11.30
CA SER A 335 -26.80 -16.81 -12.22
C SER A 335 -26.62 -17.14 -13.70
N LEU A 336 -25.87 -18.21 -14.03
CA LEU A 336 -25.66 -18.69 -15.39
C LEU A 336 -26.68 -19.74 -15.82
N ALA A 337 -27.24 -20.49 -14.88
CA ALA A 337 -28.26 -21.51 -15.12
C ALA A 337 -29.71 -21.01 -14.96
N ARG A 338 -29.88 -19.77 -14.49
CA ARG A 338 -31.19 -19.17 -14.17
C ARG A 338 -32.19 -19.28 -15.31
N ASP A 339 -33.44 -19.62 -14.97
CA ASP A 339 -34.56 -19.64 -15.91
C ASP A 339 -34.64 -18.35 -16.75
N LYS A 340 -34.82 -18.54 -18.07
CA LYS A 340 -34.91 -17.53 -19.14
C LYS A 340 -33.68 -16.63 -19.35
N THR A 341 -32.94 -16.28 -18.30
CA THR A 341 -31.95 -15.19 -18.30
C THR A 341 -30.52 -15.64 -18.06
N GLY A 342 -30.33 -16.90 -17.66
CA GLY A 342 -29.03 -17.53 -17.49
C GLY A 342 -28.34 -17.70 -18.83
N TRP A 343 -27.04 -17.37 -18.89
CA TRP A 343 -26.29 -17.47 -20.13
C TRP A 343 -26.11 -18.92 -20.58
N MET A 344 -25.75 -19.85 -19.67
CA MET A 344 -25.60 -21.27 -20.01
C MET A 344 -26.94 -21.87 -20.46
N ARG A 345 -28.04 -21.53 -19.77
CA ARG A 345 -29.38 -22.01 -20.12
C ARG A 345 -29.78 -21.64 -21.55
N GLN A 346 -29.46 -20.43 -21.99
CA GLN A 346 -29.76 -19.93 -23.34
C GLN A 346 -28.80 -20.44 -24.43
N HIS A 347 -27.81 -21.27 -24.09
CA HIS A 347 -26.82 -21.81 -25.04
C HIS A 347 -26.70 -23.34 -24.92
N PRO A 348 -27.73 -24.12 -25.34
CA PRO A 348 -27.73 -25.58 -25.24
C PRO A 348 -26.60 -26.24 -26.04
N GLY A 349 -26.10 -25.61 -27.11
CA GLY A 349 -24.93 -26.10 -27.87
C GLY A 349 -23.63 -26.18 -27.05
N LEU A 350 -23.60 -25.69 -25.80
CA LEU A 350 -22.49 -25.95 -24.88
C LEU A 350 -22.36 -27.44 -24.51
N ALA A 351 -23.44 -28.23 -24.65
CA ALA A 351 -23.40 -29.67 -24.41
C ALA A 351 -22.46 -30.41 -25.37
N ASP A 352 -22.18 -29.86 -26.56
CA ASP A 352 -21.30 -30.47 -27.55
C ASP A 352 -19.84 -30.50 -27.11
N ALA A 353 -19.45 -29.58 -26.22
CA ALA A 353 -18.10 -29.49 -25.66
C ALA A 353 -17.89 -30.41 -24.43
N LEU A 354 -18.92 -31.15 -24.00
CA LEU A 354 -18.80 -32.06 -22.87
C LEU A 354 -18.07 -33.35 -23.25
N HIS A 355 -17.20 -33.79 -22.35
CA HIS A 355 -16.51 -35.08 -22.43
C HIS A 355 -16.65 -35.83 -21.11
N PRO A 356 -16.66 -37.19 -21.12
CA PRO A 356 -16.67 -37.95 -19.88
C PRO A 356 -15.45 -37.60 -19.02
N VAL A 357 -15.71 -37.33 -17.74
CA VAL A 357 -14.69 -37.06 -16.72
C VAL A 357 -14.96 -38.00 -15.54
N PRO A 358 -14.09 -39.00 -15.29
CA PRO A 358 -14.33 -40.00 -14.26
C PRO A 358 -14.69 -39.38 -12.91
N GLY A 359 -15.79 -39.85 -12.32
CA GLY A 359 -16.32 -39.39 -11.03
C GLY A 359 -16.99 -38.02 -11.05
N LEU A 360 -16.98 -37.28 -12.16
CA LEU A 360 -17.58 -35.95 -12.28
C LEU A 360 -18.70 -35.86 -13.32
N ILE A 361 -18.50 -36.45 -14.50
CA ILE A 361 -19.45 -36.40 -15.63
C ILE A 361 -19.39 -37.74 -16.37
N SER A 362 -20.51 -38.47 -16.38
CA SER A 362 -20.66 -39.74 -17.10
C SER A 362 -21.06 -39.53 -18.57
N SER A 363 -21.04 -40.58 -19.39
CA SER A 363 -21.57 -40.50 -20.76
C SER A 363 -23.09 -40.28 -20.77
N GLU A 364 -23.81 -40.87 -19.80
CA GLU A 364 -25.26 -40.72 -19.65
C GLU A 364 -25.63 -39.26 -19.34
N ASP A 365 -24.87 -38.60 -18.45
CA ASP A 365 -25.01 -37.18 -18.14
C ASP A 365 -24.91 -36.30 -19.40
N ILE A 366 -24.00 -36.64 -20.32
CA ILE A 366 -23.76 -35.89 -21.56
C ILE A 366 -24.89 -36.12 -22.55
N ASP A 367 -25.31 -37.37 -22.71
CA ASP A 367 -26.42 -37.73 -23.58
C ASP A 367 -27.73 -37.08 -23.11
N GLU A 368 -27.93 -37.01 -21.79
CA GLU A 368 -29.05 -36.28 -21.21
C GLU A 368 -28.93 -34.78 -21.45
N ALA A 369 -27.77 -34.17 -21.24
CA ALA A 369 -27.57 -32.73 -21.49
C ALA A 369 -27.83 -32.33 -22.94
N ARG A 370 -27.52 -33.22 -23.90
CA ARG A 370 -27.82 -33.00 -25.32
C ARG A 370 -29.30 -33.11 -25.65
N ARG A 371 -30.07 -33.91 -24.91
CA ARG A 371 -31.52 -34.08 -25.11
C ARG A 371 -32.35 -33.06 -24.34
N GLU A 372 -32.04 -32.87 -23.06
CA GLU A 372 -32.88 -32.21 -22.06
C GLU A 372 -32.10 -31.12 -21.30
N TRP A 373 -31.51 -30.17 -22.03
CA TRP A 373 -30.64 -29.12 -21.46
C TRP A 373 -31.31 -28.27 -20.36
N ASP A 374 -32.58 -27.93 -20.55
CA ASP A 374 -33.34 -27.16 -19.56
C ASP A 374 -33.54 -27.95 -18.26
N ALA A 375 -33.80 -29.25 -18.35
CA ALA A 375 -33.93 -30.13 -17.19
C ALA A 375 -32.60 -30.25 -16.41
N VAL A 376 -31.47 -30.31 -17.12
CA VAL A 376 -30.13 -30.24 -16.49
C VAL A 376 -29.95 -28.94 -15.72
N CYS A 377 -30.33 -27.80 -16.32
CA CYS A 377 -30.25 -26.49 -15.65
C CYS A 377 -31.14 -26.42 -14.40
N ASP A 378 -32.33 -27.02 -14.43
CA ASP A 378 -33.26 -27.03 -13.30
C ASP A 378 -32.80 -27.92 -12.15
N ARG A 379 -32.27 -29.11 -12.45
CA ARG A 379 -31.64 -29.97 -11.45
C ARG A 379 -30.43 -29.30 -10.83
N PHE A 380 -29.57 -28.67 -11.64
CA PHE A 380 -28.44 -27.91 -11.14
C PHE A 380 -28.89 -26.77 -10.22
N THR A 381 -29.91 -26.00 -10.63
CA THR A 381 -30.42 -24.88 -9.84
C THR A 381 -30.93 -25.36 -8.48
N THR A 382 -31.66 -26.48 -8.45
CA THR A 382 -32.14 -27.12 -7.21
C THR A 382 -30.99 -27.55 -6.31
N TYR A 383 -30.00 -28.25 -6.88
CA TYR A 383 -28.79 -28.66 -6.16
C TYR A 383 -28.05 -27.44 -5.57
N ALA A 384 -27.74 -26.44 -6.39
CA ALA A 384 -26.90 -25.33 -5.98
C ALA A 384 -27.58 -24.42 -4.94
N LEU A 385 -28.91 -24.26 -5.00
CA LEU A 385 -29.67 -23.54 -3.97
C LEU A 385 -29.62 -24.25 -2.61
N ASN A 386 -29.77 -25.58 -2.60
CA ASN A 386 -29.68 -26.37 -1.37
C ASN A 386 -28.24 -26.38 -0.83
N ARG A 387 -27.27 -26.68 -1.69
CA ARG A 387 -25.87 -26.73 -1.30
C ARG A 387 -25.35 -25.38 -0.80
N LYS A 388 -25.81 -24.27 -1.39
CA LYS A 388 -25.52 -22.93 -0.89
C LYS A 388 -25.97 -22.75 0.56
N LYS A 389 -27.18 -23.21 0.91
CA LYS A 389 -27.70 -23.13 2.29
C LYS A 389 -26.86 -23.97 3.25
N ASP A 390 -26.45 -25.16 2.83
CA ASP A 390 -25.59 -26.03 3.64
C ASP A 390 -24.24 -25.38 3.91
N VAL A 391 -23.57 -24.90 2.85
CA VAL A 391 -22.30 -24.17 2.98
C VAL A 391 -22.47 -22.91 3.85
N GLN A 392 -23.58 -22.19 3.73
CA GLN A 392 -23.88 -21.02 4.57
C GLN A 392 -23.95 -21.34 6.06
N ARG A 393 -24.42 -22.53 6.46
CA ARG A 393 -24.52 -22.93 7.87
C ARG A 393 -23.15 -23.25 8.48
N VAL A 394 -22.22 -23.74 7.68
CA VAL A 394 -20.89 -24.20 8.15
C VAL A 394 -19.75 -23.23 7.81
N ALA A 395 -20.00 -22.24 6.93
CA ALA A 395 -18.99 -21.28 6.53
C ALA A 395 -18.51 -20.44 7.72
N LYS A 396 -17.19 -20.33 7.86
CA LYS A 396 -16.54 -19.54 8.89
C LYS A 396 -15.97 -18.26 8.29
N VAL A 397 -15.95 -17.21 9.11
CA VAL A 397 -15.24 -15.98 8.79
C VAL A 397 -13.75 -16.26 8.99
N HIS A 398 -12.99 -16.34 7.89
CA HIS A 398 -11.56 -16.67 7.93
C HIS A 398 -10.73 -15.61 8.69
N ARG A 399 -11.16 -14.35 8.67
CA ARG A 399 -10.54 -13.29 9.47
C ARG A 399 -11.60 -12.31 9.91
N ASP A 400 -11.48 -11.81 11.13
CA ASP A 400 -12.17 -10.57 11.47
C ASP A 400 -11.56 -9.43 10.64
N PRO A 401 -12.31 -8.80 9.71
CA PRO A 401 -11.78 -7.72 8.88
C PRO A 401 -11.32 -6.50 9.70
N PHE A 402 -11.80 -6.39 10.94
CA PHE A 402 -11.49 -5.29 11.85
C PHE A 402 -10.29 -5.55 12.73
N GLU A 403 -9.84 -6.79 12.90
CA GLU A 403 -8.69 -7.17 13.75
C GLU A 403 -7.48 -6.22 13.56
N PRO A 404 -7.08 -5.84 12.32
CA PRO A 404 -5.93 -4.97 12.15
C PRO A 404 -6.07 -3.55 12.71
N ILE A 405 -7.30 -3.11 12.97
CA ILE A 405 -7.66 -1.76 13.42
C ILE A 405 -8.46 -1.76 14.72
N LEU A 406 -8.59 -2.90 15.41
CA LEU A 406 -9.33 -2.98 16.67
C LEU A 406 -8.90 -1.92 17.70
N PRO A 407 -7.60 -1.64 17.92
CA PRO A 407 -7.19 -0.58 18.85
C PRO A 407 -7.77 0.80 18.52
N ILE A 408 -8.08 1.06 17.24
CA ILE A 408 -8.71 2.30 16.79
C ILE A 408 -10.22 2.24 16.99
N LEU A 409 -10.85 1.12 16.62
CA LEU A 409 -12.30 0.96 16.71
C LEU A 409 -12.78 0.86 18.16
N GLU A 410 -11.95 0.39 19.08
CA GLU A 410 -12.25 0.31 20.50
C GLU A 410 -12.12 1.67 21.20
N ALA A 411 -11.29 2.58 20.69
CA ALA A 411 -11.15 3.94 21.22
C ALA A 411 -12.48 4.70 21.24
N GLU A 412 -12.63 5.65 22.18
CA GLU A 412 -13.82 6.51 22.29
C GLU A 412 -14.04 7.37 21.04
N SER A 413 -12.94 7.77 20.40
CA SER A 413 -12.94 8.56 19.17
C SER A 413 -12.11 7.85 18.10
N PRO A 414 -12.68 6.91 17.34
CA PRO A 414 -11.91 6.17 16.32
C PRO A 414 -11.25 7.09 15.28
N VAL A 415 -11.95 8.12 14.80
CA VAL A 415 -11.36 9.14 13.91
C VAL A 415 -10.25 9.93 14.61
N GLY A 416 -10.42 10.30 15.88
CA GLY A 416 -9.40 10.99 16.66
C GLY A 416 -8.15 10.14 16.86
N GLU A 417 -8.31 8.85 17.14
CA GLU A 417 -7.20 7.90 17.29
C GLU A 417 -6.45 7.73 15.96
N TYR A 418 -7.18 7.53 14.85
CA TYR A 418 -6.58 7.42 13.51
C TYR A 418 -5.89 8.74 13.07
N ARG A 419 -6.40 9.90 13.49
CA ARG A 419 -5.80 11.22 13.18
C ARG A 419 -4.36 11.33 13.67
N LYS A 420 -4.00 10.69 14.79
CA LYS A 420 -2.62 10.67 15.32
C LYS A 420 -1.60 10.17 14.29
N ILE A 421 -2.00 9.29 13.37
CA ILE A 421 -1.13 8.82 12.28
C ILE A 421 -0.74 9.99 11.37
N THR A 422 -1.68 10.90 11.08
CA THR A 422 -1.40 12.07 10.24
C THR A 422 -0.52 13.10 10.96
N GLU A 423 -0.64 13.23 12.28
CA GLU A 423 0.22 14.06 13.12
C GLU A 423 1.67 13.52 13.13
N GLU A 424 1.84 12.20 13.31
CA GLU A 424 3.15 11.53 13.23
C GLU A 424 3.80 11.72 11.84
N ILE A 425 3.02 11.71 10.75
CA ILE A 425 3.56 11.99 9.41
C ILE A 425 4.15 13.41 9.34
N LEU A 426 3.45 14.41 9.87
CA LEU A 426 3.90 15.79 9.85
C LEU A 426 5.12 16.01 10.76
N GLU A 427 5.10 15.45 11.97
CA GLU A 427 6.23 15.54 12.92
C GLU A 427 7.51 14.93 12.34
N ARG A 428 7.36 13.81 11.61
CA ARG A 428 8.48 13.08 11.00
C ARG A 428 8.74 13.45 9.55
N MET A 429 8.06 14.47 9.03
CA MET A 429 8.17 14.85 7.63
C MET A 429 9.61 15.26 7.28
N PRO A 430 10.20 14.74 6.19
CA PRO A 430 11.50 15.19 5.75
C PRO A 430 11.50 16.66 5.34
N SER A 431 12.63 17.34 5.55
CA SER A 431 12.81 18.71 5.08
C SER A 431 12.67 18.78 3.55
N ALA A 432 11.67 19.52 3.05
CA ALA A 432 11.45 19.67 1.61
C ALA A 432 12.64 20.31 0.88
N ARG A 433 13.41 21.15 1.57
CA ARG A 433 14.62 21.78 1.02
C ARG A 433 15.75 20.76 0.81
N ARG A 434 15.97 19.85 1.76
CA ARG A 434 17.08 18.90 1.72
C ARG A 434 16.71 17.57 1.06
N TYR A 435 15.48 17.12 1.24
CA TYR A 435 14.96 15.83 0.81
C TYR A 435 13.63 15.99 0.06
N PRO A 436 13.58 16.76 -1.04
CA PRO A 436 12.34 17.16 -1.72
C PRO A 436 11.46 15.95 -2.09
N LYS A 437 12.04 14.89 -2.65
CA LYS A 437 11.28 13.68 -3.00
C LYS A 437 10.69 12.96 -1.79
N ALA A 438 11.43 12.86 -0.68
CA ALA A 438 10.94 12.17 0.51
C ALA A 438 9.88 13.01 1.25
N ALA A 439 10.00 14.34 1.20
CA ALA A 439 8.98 15.27 1.69
C ALA A 439 7.70 15.15 0.85
N ALA A 440 7.82 15.14 -0.48
CA ALA A 440 6.70 14.92 -1.40
C ALA A 440 5.98 13.58 -1.17
N GLU A 441 6.73 12.51 -0.89
CA GLU A 441 6.16 11.21 -0.54
C GLU A 441 5.40 11.25 0.80
N ALA A 442 5.89 12.00 1.78
CA ALA A 442 5.23 12.20 3.07
C ALA A 442 3.97 13.08 2.93
N ALA A 443 4.02 14.15 2.14
CA ALA A 443 2.85 14.99 1.84
C ALA A 443 1.75 14.19 1.13
N ARG A 444 2.12 13.36 0.14
CA ARG A 444 1.19 12.43 -0.51
C ARG A 444 0.55 11.48 0.51
N ALA A 445 1.35 10.89 1.40
CA ALA A 445 0.86 9.96 2.42
C ALA A 445 -0.10 10.63 3.41
N PHE A 446 0.23 11.85 3.85
CA PHE A 446 -0.64 12.70 4.67
C PHE A 446 -1.98 12.94 3.98
N LEU A 447 -1.97 13.40 2.73
CA LEU A 447 -3.17 13.69 1.96
C LEU A 447 -4.02 12.44 1.70
N MET A 448 -3.39 11.29 1.41
CA MET A 448 -4.11 10.02 1.24
C MET A 448 -4.95 9.69 2.48
N LEU A 449 -4.36 9.79 3.68
CA LEU A 449 -5.08 9.51 4.92
C LEU A 449 -6.13 10.59 5.24
N ARG A 450 -5.82 11.88 5.04
CA ARG A 450 -6.76 12.98 5.29
C ARG A 450 -7.98 12.92 4.36
N PHE A 451 -7.78 12.64 3.07
CA PHE A 451 -8.87 12.45 2.11
C PHE A 451 -9.70 11.22 2.48
N GLY A 452 -9.05 10.13 2.91
CA GLY A 452 -9.74 8.96 3.45
C GLY A 452 -10.67 9.29 4.61
N LEU A 453 -10.16 10.02 5.61
CA LEU A 453 -10.88 10.40 6.82
C LEU A 453 -12.01 11.42 6.57
N HIS A 454 -11.88 12.31 5.59
CA HIS A 454 -12.92 13.31 5.33
C HIS A 454 -13.98 12.87 4.34
N LEU A 455 -13.60 12.05 3.36
CA LEU A 455 -14.50 11.71 2.25
C LEU A 455 -15.16 10.35 2.44
N GLY A 456 -14.54 9.45 3.21
CA GLY A 456 -15.01 8.07 3.38
C GLY A 456 -15.10 7.29 2.07
N LEU A 457 -14.43 7.73 1.00
CA LEU A 457 -14.54 7.14 -0.32
C LEU A 457 -13.88 5.76 -0.41
N ARG A 458 -14.41 4.90 -1.30
CA ARG A 458 -13.74 3.63 -1.65
C ARG A 458 -12.41 3.92 -2.36
N GLN A 459 -11.45 2.98 -2.24
CA GLN A 459 -10.13 3.14 -2.85
C GLN A 459 -10.16 3.49 -4.34
N LYS A 460 -11.13 2.94 -5.10
CA LYS A 460 -11.27 3.23 -6.53
C LYS A 460 -11.47 4.72 -6.76
N ASN A 461 -12.42 5.31 -6.03
CA ASN A 461 -12.80 6.71 -6.16
C ASN A 461 -11.65 7.63 -5.72
N LEU A 462 -10.94 7.31 -4.63
CA LEU A 462 -9.75 8.07 -4.22
C LEU A 462 -8.61 7.97 -5.22
N ARG A 463 -8.32 6.76 -5.71
CA ARG A 463 -7.23 6.47 -6.63
C ARG A 463 -7.43 7.13 -8.00
N GLN A 464 -8.67 7.18 -8.48
CA GLN A 464 -9.05 7.73 -9.78
C GLN A 464 -9.53 9.18 -9.68
N LEU A 465 -9.47 9.80 -8.50
CA LEU A 465 -9.86 11.19 -8.32
C LEU A 465 -8.94 12.07 -9.17
N ARG A 466 -9.53 12.84 -10.08
CA ARG A 466 -8.85 13.87 -10.86
C ARG A 466 -8.79 15.17 -10.07
N PHE A 467 -8.16 16.19 -10.63
CA PHE A 467 -8.09 17.50 -9.99
C PHE A 467 -8.14 18.62 -11.02
N CYS A 468 -8.63 19.77 -10.57
CA CYS A 468 -8.55 21.04 -11.26
C CYS A 468 -7.80 22.01 -10.35
N VAL A 469 -6.77 22.67 -10.88
CA VAL A 469 -6.07 23.74 -10.15
C VAL A 469 -7.01 24.93 -9.92
N ARG A 470 -6.72 25.75 -8.91
CA ARG A 470 -7.51 26.95 -8.62
C ARG A 470 -7.53 27.89 -9.84
N GLY A 471 -8.70 28.45 -10.14
CA GLY A 471 -8.92 29.27 -11.35
C GLY A 471 -8.98 28.48 -12.66
N GLY A 472 -8.78 27.16 -12.63
CA GLY A 472 -8.95 26.29 -13.79
C GLY A 472 -10.42 26.04 -14.15
N ARG A 473 -10.67 25.61 -15.38
CA ARG A 473 -12.02 25.24 -15.83
C ARG A 473 -12.35 23.82 -15.36
N HIS A 474 -13.39 23.69 -14.54
CA HIS A 474 -13.87 22.40 -14.06
C HIS A 474 -14.25 21.46 -15.21
N THR A 475 -13.98 20.17 -15.03
CA THR A 475 -14.47 19.15 -15.96
C THR A 475 -16.00 19.08 -15.86
N SER A 476 -16.69 19.06 -17.00
CA SER A 476 -18.15 18.95 -17.01
C SER A 476 -18.63 17.63 -16.39
N GLU A 477 -19.80 17.66 -15.73
CA GLU A 477 -20.39 16.45 -15.12
C GLU A 477 -20.54 15.32 -16.14
N LYS A 478 -21.03 15.61 -17.36
CA LYS A 478 -21.16 14.63 -18.45
C LYS A 478 -19.83 13.95 -18.82
N GLN A 479 -18.73 14.70 -18.79
CA GLN A 479 -17.41 14.12 -19.06
C GLN A 479 -16.93 13.25 -17.89
N LEU A 480 -17.16 13.68 -16.65
CA LEU A 480 -16.85 12.87 -15.45
C LEU A 480 -17.71 11.60 -15.39
N GLU A 481 -18.98 11.65 -15.80
CA GLU A 481 -19.86 10.49 -15.94
C GLU A 481 -19.32 9.48 -16.96
N ARG A 482 -18.87 9.97 -18.12
CA ARG A 482 -18.25 9.14 -19.16
C ARG A 482 -16.98 8.46 -18.64
N LEU A 483 -16.15 9.20 -17.91
CA LEU A 483 -14.91 8.69 -17.31
C LEU A 483 -15.16 7.84 -16.04
N LYS A 484 -16.35 7.90 -15.46
CA LYS A 484 -16.74 7.26 -14.20
C LYS A 484 -15.76 7.59 -13.05
N CYS A 485 -15.34 8.85 -12.95
CA CYS A 485 -14.42 9.34 -11.94
C CYS A 485 -14.88 10.69 -11.34
N GLY A 486 -14.25 11.10 -10.24
CA GLY A 486 -14.49 12.39 -9.61
C GLY A 486 -13.40 13.41 -9.89
N GLU A 487 -13.61 14.64 -9.43
CA GLU A 487 -12.66 15.75 -9.52
C GLU A 487 -12.60 16.51 -8.19
N LEU A 488 -11.37 16.77 -7.71
CA LEU A 488 -11.10 17.80 -6.70
C LEU A 488 -11.03 19.16 -7.40
N ARG A 489 -11.83 20.13 -6.97
CA ARG A 489 -11.93 21.45 -7.61
C ARG A 489 -12.17 22.55 -6.60
N TRP A 490 -11.78 23.78 -6.94
CA TRP A 490 -12.02 24.93 -6.08
C TRP A 490 -13.45 25.42 -6.26
N ASN A 491 -14.17 25.63 -5.16
CA ASN A 491 -15.51 26.21 -5.19
C ASN A 491 -15.40 27.68 -4.75
N ASP A 492 -15.50 28.60 -5.71
CA ASP A 492 -15.41 30.04 -5.47
C ASP A 492 -16.50 30.58 -4.55
N LEU A 493 -17.72 30.02 -4.63
CA LEU A 493 -18.85 30.45 -3.80
C LEU A 493 -18.64 30.11 -2.32
N SER A 494 -18.04 28.95 -2.05
CA SER A 494 -17.79 28.47 -0.69
C SER A 494 -16.37 28.74 -0.20
N GLY A 495 -15.50 29.29 -1.04
CA GLY A 495 -14.10 29.58 -0.71
C GLY A 495 -13.29 28.34 -0.31
N GLY A 496 -13.51 27.19 -0.96
CA GLY A 496 -12.89 25.95 -0.50
C GLY A 496 -12.75 24.84 -1.52
N TRP A 497 -11.93 23.84 -1.20
CA TRP A 497 -11.71 22.65 -2.01
C TRP A 497 -12.92 21.71 -1.93
N GLU A 498 -13.64 21.54 -3.03
CA GLU A 498 -14.77 20.63 -3.17
C GLU A 498 -14.34 19.35 -3.90
N VAL A 499 -14.80 18.19 -3.40
CA VAL A 499 -14.76 16.94 -4.14
C VAL A 499 -16.12 16.70 -4.78
N PHE A 500 -16.14 16.66 -6.11
CA PHE A 500 -17.33 16.37 -6.91
C PHE A 500 -17.20 15.00 -7.58
N ILE A 501 -18.18 14.13 -7.40
CA ILE A 501 -18.19 12.80 -8.02
C ILE A 501 -19.60 12.47 -8.52
N PRO A 502 -19.81 12.21 -9.82
CA PRO A 502 -21.12 11.82 -10.33
C PRO A 502 -21.55 10.47 -9.76
N ALA A 503 -22.86 10.29 -9.53
CA ALA A 503 -23.41 9.09 -8.90
C ALA A 503 -22.96 7.80 -9.62
N VAL A 504 -22.92 7.81 -10.96
CA VAL A 504 -22.54 6.66 -11.80
C VAL A 504 -21.11 6.16 -11.59
N ALA A 505 -20.23 6.95 -10.97
CA ALA A 505 -18.88 6.52 -10.60
C ALA A 505 -18.88 5.58 -9.38
N PHE A 506 -19.95 5.58 -8.57
CA PHE A 506 -20.07 4.72 -7.40
C PHE A 506 -20.68 3.36 -7.75
N LYS A 507 -20.15 2.30 -7.11
CA LYS A 507 -20.70 0.94 -7.23
C LYS A 507 -22.18 0.86 -6.79
N ASN A 508 -22.60 1.71 -5.87
CA ASN A 508 -23.94 1.79 -5.33
C ASN A 508 -24.69 3.04 -5.81
N ALA A 509 -24.45 3.47 -7.05
CA ALA A 509 -25.14 4.60 -7.68
C ALA A 509 -26.67 4.52 -7.59
N SER A 510 -27.23 3.30 -7.53
CA SER A 510 -28.66 3.04 -7.41
C SER A 510 -29.19 3.00 -5.97
N SER A 511 -28.34 3.19 -4.96
CA SER A 511 -28.78 3.23 -3.56
C SER A 511 -29.55 4.52 -3.26
N SER A 512 -30.41 4.46 -2.25
CA SER A 512 -31.21 5.60 -1.76
C SER A 512 -30.35 6.82 -1.44
N PHE A 513 -29.12 6.61 -0.97
CA PHE A 513 -28.15 7.68 -0.69
C PHE A 513 -27.98 8.67 -1.84
N PHE A 514 -27.78 8.18 -3.06
CA PHE A 514 -27.49 9.05 -4.19
C PHE A 514 -28.76 9.67 -4.76
N SER A 515 -29.86 8.92 -4.84
CA SER A 515 -31.10 9.39 -5.49
C SER A 515 -30.81 10.07 -6.85
N ARG A 516 -29.84 9.54 -7.61
CA ARG A 516 -29.29 10.06 -8.89
C ARG A 516 -28.59 11.43 -8.83
N LYS A 517 -28.30 11.96 -7.64
CA LYS A 517 -27.53 13.20 -7.45
C LYS A 517 -26.03 12.91 -7.29
N PRO A 518 -25.14 13.81 -7.75
CA PRO A 518 -23.71 13.66 -7.54
C PRO A 518 -23.35 13.80 -6.06
N TYR A 519 -22.26 13.15 -5.66
CA TYR A 519 -21.60 13.42 -4.40
C TYR A 519 -20.86 14.76 -4.46
N ARG A 520 -21.12 15.60 -3.45
CA ARG A 520 -20.44 16.88 -3.27
C ARG A 520 -20.04 17.00 -1.81
N LEU A 521 -18.75 17.18 -1.54
CA LEU A 521 -18.27 17.47 -0.19
C LEU A 521 -17.21 18.57 -0.25
N LEU A 522 -17.45 19.66 0.49
CA LEU A 522 -16.44 20.69 0.74
C LEU A 522 -15.48 20.17 1.82
N LEU A 523 -14.20 20.04 1.49
CA LEU A 523 -13.19 19.64 2.45
C LEU A 523 -13.01 20.72 3.52
N PRO A 524 -12.85 20.37 4.79
CA PRO A 524 -12.60 21.37 5.83
C PRO A 524 -11.14 21.81 5.80
N ASP A 525 -10.88 23.12 5.93
CA ASP A 525 -9.52 23.62 6.09
C ASP A 525 -9.04 23.46 7.55
N LEU A 526 -8.76 22.22 7.92
CA LEU A 526 -8.33 21.84 9.27
C LEU A 526 -7.00 21.10 9.22
N GLY A 527 -6.10 21.44 10.15
CA GLY A 527 -4.81 20.77 10.29
C GLY A 527 -3.94 20.93 9.04
N ARG A 528 -3.91 22.13 8.46
CA ARG A 528 -3.12 22.50 7.27
C ARG A 528 -3.51 21.73 6.00
N LEU A 529 -4.76 21.26 5.91
CA LEU A 529 -5.20 20.44 4.78
C LEU A 529 -5.06 21.21 3.46
N TYR A 530 -5.52 22.47 3.39
CA TYR A 530 -5.45 23.24 2.15
C TYR A 530 -4.02 23.55 1.75
N GLU A 531 -3.19 23.95 2.72
CA GLU A 531 -1.76 24.17 2.49
C GLU A 531 -1.10 22.95 1.84
N PHE A 532 -1.34 21.74 2.38
CA PHE A 532 -0.76 20.53 1.79
C PHE A 532 -1.37 20.14 0.45
N ILE A 533 -2.65 20.45 0.18
CA ILE A 533 -3.24 20.27 -1.16
C ILE A 533 -2.52 21.17 -2.16
N ASP A 534 -2.36 22.45 -1.84
CA ASP A 534 -1.73 23.44 -2.72
C ASP A 534 -0.25 23.09 -2.95
N LEU A 535 0.52 22.85 -1.88
CA LEU A 535 1.92 22.41 -1.98
C LEU A 535 2.08 21.14 -2.82
N TYR A 536 1.13 20.22 -2.70
CA TYR A 536 1.18 18.97 -3.43
C TYR A 536 0.92 19.17 -4.93
N LEU A 537 -0.09 19.97 -5.29
CA LEU A 537 -0.43 20.28 -6.68
C LEU A 537 0.64 21.14 -7.36
N GLU A 538 1.17 22.15 -6.68
CA GLU A 538 2.11 23.12 -7.25
C GLU A 538 3.53 22.55 -7.38
N ARG A 539 3.96 21.71 -6.44
CA ARG A 539 5.37 21.29 -6.33
C ARG A 539 5.54 19.78 -6.25
N ASP A 540 4.95 19.14 -5.23
CA ASP A 540 5.36 17.78 -4.86
C ASP A 540 4.97 16.76 -5.92
N ARG A 541 3.82 16.94 -6.57
CA ARG A 541 3.37 16.06 -7.64
C ARG A 541 4.34 16.04 -8.82
N GLN A 542 4.89 17.18 -9.21
CA GLN A 542 5.91 17.27 -10.27
C GLN A 542 7.22 16.57 -9.88
N ILE A 543 7.63 16.69 -8.61
CA ILE A 543 8.79 15.97 -8.08
C ILE A 543 8.58 14.45 -8.13
N LEU A 544 7.36 13.98 -7.84
CA LEU A 544 7.01 12.56 -7.88
C LEU A 544 6.92 12.02 -9.31
N LEU A 545 6.40 12.81 -10.25
CA LEU A 545 6.36 12.46 -11.68
C LEU A 545 7.77 12.34 -12.26
N GLY A 546 8.69 13.23 -11.89
CA GLY A 546 10.09 13.14 -12.31
C GLY A 546 10.29 13.02 -13.82
N GLY A 547 9.43 13.67 -14.61
CA GLY A 547 9.43 13.61 -16.09
C GLY A 547 8.61 12.48 -16.71
N ALA A 548 7.91 11.66 -15.91
CA ALA A 548 6.92 10.71 -16.40
C ALA A 548 5.67 11.41 -16.97
N GLU A 549 4.94 10.70 -17.84
CA GLU A 549 3.65 11.18 -18.33
C GLU A 549 2.66 11.33 -17.17
N ASP A 550 1.90 12.41 -17.22
CA ASP A 550 0.94 12.77 -16.19
C ASP A 550 -0.36 11.97 -16.37
N PRO A 551 -0.76 11.12 -15.41
CA PRO A 551 -2.00 10.35 -15.50
C PRO A 551 -3.25 11.17 -15.16
N GLU A 552 -3.10 12.46 -14.85
CA GLU A 552 -4.14 13.42 -14.50
C GLU A 552 -4.96 13.06 -13.24
N THR A 553 -4.55 12.03 -12.51
CA THR A 553 -5.07 11.70 -11.18
C THR A 553 -4.37 12.53 -10.11
N PHE A 554 -5.09 12.90 -9.06
CA PHE A 554 -4.56 13.66 -7.93
C PHE A 554 -3.38 12.90 -7.31
N PHE A 555 -3.59 11.66 -6.86
CA PHE A 555 -2.51 10.84 -6.31
C PHE A 555 -1.67 10.19 -7.41
N VAL A 556 -0.35 10.34 -7.33
CA VAL A 556 0.62 9.70 -8.24
C VAL A 556 1.70 8.91 -7.48
N LYS A 557 2.18 7.84 -8.10
CA LYS A 557 3.35 7.10 -7.64
C LYS A 557 4.60 7.95 -7.83
N SER A 558 5.62 7.65 -7.03
CA SER A 558 6.96 8.13 -7.32
C SER A 558 7.47 7.38 -8.55
N ALA A 559 7.56 8.06 -9.70
CA ALA A 559 8.03 7.43 -10.94
C ALA A 559 9.47 6.93 -10.78
N LYS A 560 9.77 5.80 -11.43
CA LYS A 560 11.12 5.25 -11.52
C LYS A 560 11.68 5.53 -12.90
N LEU A 561 13.00 5.63 -13.02
CA LEU A 561 13.69 5.79 -14.31
C LEU A 561 13.30 4.69 -15.32
N THR A 562 13.05 3.48 -14.83
CA THR A 562 12.72 2.31 -15.66
C THR A 562 11.24 2.21 -16.01
N THR A 563 10.35 2.87 -15.26
CA THR A 563 8.90 2.78 -15.46
C THR A 563 8.30 4.18 -15.48
N LYS A 564 8.00 4.68 -16.68
CA LYS A 564 7.40 6.01 -16.91
C LYS A 564 5.91 6.10 -16.52
N ASN A 565 5.34 5.08 -15.87
CA ASN A 565 3.95 5.08 -15.44
C ASN A 565 3.82 5.53 -13.97
N ALA A 566 3.27 6.72 -13.75
CA ALA A 566 3.02 7.27 -12.42
C ALA A 566 1.61 6.97 -11.88
N ALA A 567 0.72 6.34 -12.65
CA ALA A 567 -0.64 6.03 -12.23
C ALA A 567 -0.68 4.91 -11.18
N TYR A 568 -1.55 5.05 -10.19
CA TYR A 568 -1.79 3.98 -9.23
C TYR A 568 -2.68 2.87 -9.81
N SER A 569 -2.22 1.62 -9.70
CA SER A 569 -3.08 0.43 -9.83
C SER A 569 -3.81 0.20 -8.51
N GLN A 570 -4.82 -0.69 -8.49
CA GLN A 570 -5.49 -1.10 -7.25
C GLN A 570 -4.50 -1.63 -6.20
N THR A 571 -3.62 -2.55 -6.62
CA THR A 571 -2.59 -3.13 -5.76
C THR A 571 -1.57 -2.07 -5.32
N GLY A 572 -1.13 -1.21 -6.24
CA GLY A 572 -0.16 -0.16 -5.93
C GLY A 572 -0.70 0.88 -4.94
N PHE A 573 -1.98 1.25 -5.05
CA PHE A 573 -2.61 2.19 -4.12
C PHE A 573 -2.79 1.55 -2.73
N TYR A 574 -3.20 0.27 -2.69
CA TYR A 574 -3.29 -0.49 -1.44
C TYR A 574 -1.93 -0.59 -0.74
N GLU A 575 -0.87 -0.94 -1.46
CA GLU A 575 0.48 -1.06 -0.89
C GLU A 575 1.03 0.30 -0.45
N ALA A 576 0.77 1.39 -1.18
CA ALA A 576 1.16 2.74 -0.74
C ALA A 576 0.49 3.14 0.58
N TRP A 577 -0.80 2.80 0.73
CA TRP A 577 -1.53 3.00 1.98
C TRP A 577 -0.92 2.18 3.11
N ARG A 578 -0.74 0.87 2.86
CA ARG A 578 -0.18 -0.06 3.84
C ARG A 578 1.21 0.34 4.30
N LEU A 579 2.08 0.76 3.37
CA LEU A 579 3.43 1.27 3.68
C LEU A 579 3.36 2.54 4.55
N THR A 580 2.37 3.41 4.33
CA THR A 580 2.12 4.58 5.18
C THR A 580 1.78 4.15 6.60
N ILE A 581 0.88 3.17 6.77
CA ILE A 581 0.52 2.62 8.08
C ILE A 581 1.70 1.93 8.76
N GLN A 582 2.47 1.12 8.02
CA GLN A 582 3.67 0.47 8.56
C GLN A 582 4.67 1.49 9.10
N ARG A 583 4.85 2.60 8.38
CA ARG A 583 5.86 3.63 8.69
C ARG A 583 5.44 4.58 9.80
N TYR A 584 4.18 4.99 9.84
CA TYR A 584 3.70 6.06 10.71
C TYR A 584 2.55 5.64 11.64
N GLY A 585 1.80 4.61 11.28
CA GLY A 585 0.66 4.16 12.07
C GLY A 585 1.06 3.26 13.24
N ILE A 586 1.87 2.24 12.97
CA ILE A 586 2.20 1.21 13.96
C ILE A 586 3.26 1.73 14.92
N TYR A 587 2.92 1.83 16.20
CA TYR A 587 3.88 2.17 17.25
C TYR A 587 4.93 1.06 17.40
N ASN A 588 6.20 1.43 17.25
CA ASN A 588 7.35 0.55 17.37
C ASN A 588 8.10 0.85 18.68
N PRO A 589 8.02 -0.05 19.69
CA PRO A 589 8.59 0.19 21.01
C PRO A 589 10.11 0.30 21.02
N TYR A 590 10.79 -0.33 20.05
CA TYR A 590 12.26 -0.27 19.95
C TYR A 590 12.77 1.06 19.40
N THR A 591 11.93 1.77 18.65
CA THR A 591 12.30 3.06 18.03
C THR A 591 11.61 4.26 18.65
N GLY A 592 10.54 4.06 19.42
CA GLY A 592 9.68 5.11 19.95
C GLY A 592 8.91 5.89 18.87
N ARG A 593 8.69 5.29 17.69
CA ARG A 593 8.06 5.91 16.53
C ARG A 593 6.75 5.24 16.16
N GLY A 594 5.91 5.95 15.43
CA GLY A 594 4.58 5.48 15.01
C GLY A 594 3.52 5.87 16.03
N ALA A 595 2.27 5.99 15.58
CA ALA A 595 1.24 6.68 16.35
C ALA A 595 0.47 5.79 17.35
N ILE A 596 0.19 4.53 17.01
CA ILE A 596 -0.84 3.73 17.71
C ILE A 596 -0.29 2.36 18.12
N LYS A 597 -0.40 2.05 19.41
CA LYS A 597 -0.01 0.75 19.99
C LYS A 597 -0.98 -0.34 19.56
N GLY A 598 -0.44 -1.51 19.22
CA GLY A 598 -1.24 -2.68 18.81
C GLY A 598 -1.82 -2.61 17.38
N LEU A 599 -1.64 -1.48 16.67
CA LEU A 599 -2.12 -1.34 15.30
C LEU A 599 -1.38 -2.33 14.37
N LEU A 600 -2.11 -2.95 13.44
CA LEU A 600 -1.52 -3.81 12.41
C LEU A 600 -1.60 -3.17 11.02
N PRO A 601 -0.76 -3.59 10.06
CA PRO A 601 -0.74 -3.01 8.72
C PRO A 601 -2.11 -3.19 8.05
N HIS A 602 -2.67 -2.20 7.39
CA HIS A 602 -3.99 -2.34 6.77
C HIS A 602 -4.14 -1.41 5.55
N GLY A 603 -5.24 -1.58 4.82
CA GLY A 603 -5.48 -0.87 3.56
C GLY A 603 -6.54 0.24 3.66
N PRO A 604 -6.81 0.95 2.55
CA PRO A 604 -7.73 2.09 2.49
C PRO A 604 -9.16 1.79 2.92
N HIS A 605 -9.63 0.55 2.75
CA HIS A 605 -11.01 0.19 3.14
C HIS A 605 -11.23 0.35 4.64
N ASN A 606 -10.21 0.07 5.44
CA ASN A 606 -10.31 0.13 6.90
C ASN A 606 -10.56 1.54 7.45
N VAL A 607 -10.24 2.61 6.69
CA VAL A 607 -10.62 3.96 7.10
C VAL A 607 -12.12 4.21 7.00
N ARG A 608 -12.80 3.54 6.07
CA ARG A 608 -14.27 3.58 6.04
C ARG A 608 -14.86 2.92 7.28
N ASP A 609 -14.26 1.82 7.74
CA ASP A 609 -14.68 1.17 8.98
C ASP A 609 -14.53 2.09 10.19
N VAL A 610 -13.41 2.83 10.25
CA VAL A 610 -13.14 3.83 11.28
C VAL A 610 -14.18 4.95 11.26
N LEU A 611 -14.54 5.47 10.07
CA LEU A 611 -15.53 6.54 9.94
C LEU A 611 -16.93 6.09 10.33
N ALA A 612 -17.38 4.95 9.78
CA ALA A 612 -18.69 4.40 10.11
C ALA A 612 -18.80 4.14 11.61
N THR A 613 -17.78 3.52 12.21
CA THR A 613 -17.75 3.25 13.65
C THR A 613 -17.70 4.52 14.49
N HIS A 614 -16.92 5.53 14.09
CA HIS A 614 -16.85 6.79 14.81
C HIS A 614 -18.19 7.53 14.82
N VAL A 615 -18.82 7.68 13.66
CA VAL A 615 -20.14 8.31 13.55
C VAL A 615 -21.16 7.50 14.33
N LEU A 616 -21.15 6.17 14.20
CA LEU A 616 -22.07 5.30 14.94
C LEU A 616 -21.92 5.44 16.47
N LYS A 617 -20.69 5.48 16.98
CA LYS A 617 -20.43 5.70 18.42
C LYS A 617 -20.87 7.08 18.90
N LYS A 618 -20.72 8.11 18.06
CA LYS A 618 -21.04 9.50 18.43
C LYS A 618 -22.52 9.83 18.32
N THR A 619 -23.22 9.26 17.36
CA THR A 619 -24.60 9.66 17.04
C THR A 619 -25.62 8.56 17.27
N GLY A 620 -25.19 7.30 17.43
CA GLY A 620 -26.10 6.16 17.51
C GLY A 620 -26.92 5.91 16.23
N SER A 621 -26.63 6.62 15.13
CA SER A 621 -27.43 6.55 13.90
C SER A 621 -26.72 5.74 12.82
N TYR A 622 -27.33 4.61 12.44
CA TYR A 622 -26.89 3.82 11.29
C TYR A 622 -26.99 4.59 9.97
N GLU A 623 -27.96 5.51 9.87
CA GLU A 623 -28.16 6.33 8.69
C GLU A 623 -27.03 7.35 8.51
N GLN A 624 -26.70 8.10 9.57
CA GLN A 624 -25.60 9.05 9.52
C GLN A 624 -24.25 8.35 9.30
N ALA A 625 -24.05 7.18 9.91
CA ALA A 625 -22.87 6.35 9.64
C ALA A 625 -22.83 5.86 8.18
N GLY A 626 -23.99 5.52 7.60
CA GLY A 626 -24.14 5.20 6.18
C GLY A 626 -23.74 6.37 5.28
N TYR A 627 -24.15 7.59 5.61
CA TYR A 627 -23.79 8.80 4.87
C TYR A 627 -22.29 9.07 4.86
N ALA A 628 -21.62 8.85 5.99
CA ALA A 628 -20.17 9.03 6.12
C ALA A 628 -19.36 8.11 5.19
N ILE A 629 -19.93 6.98 4.77
CA ILE A 629 -19.27 6.03 3.86
C ILE A 629 -20.04 5.81 2.55
N GLN A 630 -21.08 6.58 2.27
CA GLN A 630 -21.94 6.40 1.11
C GLN A 630 -22.43 4.95 0.98
N ASP A 631 -23.02 4.39 2.03
CA ASP A 631 -23.60 3.04 2.07
C ASP A 631 -24.98 3.06 2.72
N SER A 632 -25.73 1.95 2.64
CA SER A 632 -27.09 1.90 3.21
C SER A 632 -27.06 1.62 4.72
N PRO A 633 -28.05 2.11 5.49
CA PRO A 633 -28.11 1.88 6.94
C PRO A 633 -28.13 0.39 7.30
N GLU A 634 -28.78 -0.45 6.49
CA GLU A 634 -28.88 -1.89 6.71
C GLU A 634 -27.51 -2.59 6.62
N ILE A 635 -26.69 -2.16 5.65
CA ILE A 635 -25.32 -2.65 5.49
C ILE A 635 -24.48 -2.21 6.69
N VAL A 636 -24.65 -0.98 7.17
CA VAL A 636 -23.94 -0.49 8.36
C VAL A 636 -24.34 -1.28 9.60
N ALA A 637 -25.63 -1.50 9.83
CA ALA A 637 -26.12 -2.26 10.98
C ALA A 637 -25.54 -3.69 11.00
N LYS A 638 -25.52 -4.34 9.83
CA LYS A 638 -24.96 -5.68 9.68
C LYS A 638 -23.46 -5.77 9.98
N HIS A 639 -22.68 -4.76 9.60
CA HIS A 639 -21.21 -4.81 9.70
C HIS A 639 -20.63 -4.15 10.95
N TYR A 640 -21.25 -3.08 11.45
CA TYR A 640 -20.72 -2.26 12.55
C TYR A 640 -21.59 -2.28 13.81
N GLY A 641 -22.75 -2.95 13.79
CA GLY A 641 -23.65 -3.03 14.95
C GLY A 641 -22.98 -3.55 16.22
N ARG A 642 -21.90 -4.35 16.10
CA ARG A 642 -21.11 -4.82 17.26
C ARG A 642 -20.35 -3.72 18.02
N PHE A 643 -20.13 -2.57 17.38
CA PHE A 643 -19.45 -1.41 18.00
C PHE A 643 -20.45 -0.35 18.45
N PHE A 644 -21.75 -0.65 18.39
CA PHE A 644 -22.79 0.22 18.88
C PHE A 644 -22.69 0.33 20.41
N PRO A 645 -22.80 1.53 20.99
CA PRO A 645 -22.80 1.69 22.45
C PRO A 645 -23.90 0.84 23.10
N GLN A 646 -23.54 0.06 24.13
CA GLN A 646 -24.46 -0.92 24.75
C GLN A 646 -25.68 -0.25 25.41
N ASP A 647 -25.57 1.03 25.77
CA ASP A 647 -26.61 1.77 26.47
C ASP A 647 -27.38 2.73 25.54
N LYS A 648 -28.32 2.16 24.79
CA LYS A 648 -29.22 2.91 23.87
C LYS A 648 -30.02 3.99 24.60
N SER A 649 -30.36 3.74 25.85
CA SER A 649 -31.17 4.62 26.69
C SER A 649 -30.40 5.87 27.12
N ALA A 650 -29.10 5.73 27.41
CA ALA A 650 -28.23 6.87 27.75
C ALA A 650 -28.06 7.86 26.58
N LEU A 651 -27.91 7.37 25.35
CA LEU A 651 -27.84 8.22 24.14
C LEU A 651 -29.16 8.97 23.90
N ALA A 652 -30.30 8.28 24.06
CA ALA A 652 -31.61 8.91 23.95
C ALA A 652 -31.82 9.97 25.05
N ALA A 653 -31.36 9.70 26.28
CA ALA A 653 -31.45 10.63 27.39
C ALA A 653 -30.65 11.93 27.14
N VAL A 654 -29.46 11.87 26.52
CA VAL A 654 -28.69 13.07 26.17
C VAL A 654 -29.45 13.95 25.20
N VAL A 655 -30.02 13.38 24.13
CA VAL A 655 -30.82 14.13 23.14
C VAL A 655 -32.09 14.69 23.76
N LEU A 656 -32.77 13.93 24.62
CA LEU A 656 -33.95 14.42 25.34
C LEU A 656 -33.58 15.56 26.29
N ASN A 657 -32.44 15.47 26.98
CA ASN A 657 -31.95 16.50 27.90
C ASN A 657 -31.56 17.80 27.21
N GLU A 658 -31.12 17.77 25.94
CA GLU A 658 -30.88 18.99 25.14
C GLU A 658 -32.16 19.83 24.98
N ALA A 659 -33.33 19.18 24.87
CA ALA A 659 -34.62 19.86 24.80
C ALA A 659 -35.07 20.49 26.13
N TRP A 660 -34.51 20.03 27.25
CA TRP A 660 -34.75 20.63 28.58
C TRP A 660 -33.74 21.74 28.91
N ALA A 661 -32.65 21.84 28.16
CA ALA A 661 -31.58 22.83 28.34
C ALA A 661 -31.69 24.04 27.39
N ALA A 662 -32.54 23.96 26.37
CA ALA A 662 -32.94 25.06 25.49
C ALA A 662 -34.16 25.79 26.06
#